data_AF-A0AA51HA79-F1
#
_entry.id   AF-A0AA51HA79-F1
#
_cell.length_a   1.000
_cell.length_b   1.000
_cell.length_c   1.000
_cell.angle_alpha   90.00
_cell.angle_beta   90.00
_cell.angle_gamma   90.00
#
_symmetry.space_group_name_H-M   'P 1'
#
loop_
_entity.id
_entity.type
_entity.pdbx_description
1 polymer ?
#
loop_
_entity_poly.entity_id
_entity_poly.type
_entity_poly.pdbx_seq_one_letter_code
_entity_poly.pdbx_strand_id
1 'polypeptide(L)'
;MRTWRKFLAYTIIFILFIGVNIPPNVFAATSLNITDKVNVDVNKIWTVKFNNELDKSTIDGSDNILVLDDKGSKVNIKIEYQDNKTLLISPVNNYQYGKTYTLVVKDTVKSKSGKGMKETIQMKFTTKTSNATIKTIEDITQILYKSEKYSLPSVVKAIMNDNTEQNVSVKWDNTYIDTSKPGTYYYKGTVSGYDKLVNLKIVVSTSSGVDLSRITKVCIDAASASNLQVLTGPTGVKDKDVNLAIASKLGKLLENKGIKVTYTRQSDSVPWSQSEDVLKRDKIANDSQSEVFVSIRSNYYSSLTAEGMETYYLGTDSKGSTLAQQVQKNVISKTSAKDRGAKEVGESHINFLQGLNGVGILVYGGFISNTNEEKLLNDPLYQDKIAQGVADSINASSGNTITSVKDISANVIQGNSYALPTRVTAIDDKNNSVQADVIWEVNSVDTSKVGTYVIKGRVNGYTKLITLTLVVSPKPVAKYKICIDPGHGGYDSGAVGPGGTKEKDVVLQVSLKLGQILANNGIDVVYTRTSDNVPWPANKSEELKMRCDISDKAKVNYFVSIHANSVDGSPSTSGIETLYGDNRTDGIPLATNIQNEMVATMGGKDRGLKKRAVYVVKWTDAPSALVELEFISNPEKEKLLKTPEYQQKCAEAIARGIMKTLK
;
A
#
# COMPACT_ATOMS: atom_id res chain seq x y z
N MET A 1 35.37 -80.54 19.49
CA MET A 1 34.43 -79.72 18.69
C MET A 1 34.90 -78.26 18.76
N ARG A 2 34.76 -77.44 17.68
CA ARG A 2 34.63 -75.96 17.59
C ARG A 2 35.42 -75.01 18.55
N THR A 3 35.92 -73.80 18.23
CA THR A 3 36.31 -73.03 16.99
C THR A 3 36.83 -71.63 17.43
N TRP A 4 38.00 -71.15 16.94
CA TRP A 4 38.39 -69.72 16.69
C TRP A 4 38.42 -68.73 17.91
N ARG A 5 39.18 -67.60 18.01
CA ARG A 5 39.89 -66.69 17.06
C ARG A 5 40.88 -65.69 17.77
N LYS A 6 41.98 -65.26 17.09
CA LYS A 6 42.77 -63.97 17.18
C LYS A 6 43.39 -63.44 18.51
N PHE A 7 44.70 -63.05 18.51
CA PHE A 7 45.21 -61.64 18.61
C PHE A 7 46.77 -61.49 18.42
N LEU A 8 47.20 -60.22 18.22
CA LEU A 8 48.52 -59.53 18.03
C LEU A 8 49.96 -60.15 18.16
N ALA A 9 50.81 -59.74 17.20
CA ALA A 9 52.18 -59.13 17.23
C ALA A 9 53.38 -59.67 18.05
N TYR A 10 54.59 -59.66 17.44
CA TYR A 10 55.82 -58.91 17.86
C TYR A 10 56.92 -58.93 16.76
N THR A 11 58.05 -58.22 16.96
CA THR A 11 59.03 -57.75 15.94
C THR A 11 60.50 -58.24 16.23
N ILE A 12 61.52 -57.80 15.46
CA ILE A 12 63.02 -57.77 15.71
C ILE A 12 63.88 -58.92 15.08
N ILE A 13 65.11 -58.80 14.50
CA ILE A 13 65.92 -57.69 13.86
C ILE A 13 67.32 -58.20 13.29
N PHE A 14 68.06 -57.40 12.49
CA PHE A 14 69.54 -57.44 12.15
C PHE A 14 70.18 -58.59 11.27
N ILE A 15 71.38 -58.53 10.62
CA ILE A 15 72.59 -57.64 10.62
C ILE A 15 73.47 -57.73 9.29
N LEU A 16 74.17 -56.63 8.89
CA LEU A 16 75.42 -56.37 8.06
C LEU A 16 75.95 -57.33 6.90
N PHE A 17 76.93 -57.02 6.00
CA PHE A 17 78.10 -56.10 5.94
C PHE A 17 78.52 -55.64 4.49
N ILE A 18 79.37 -54.58 4.41
CA ILE A 18 79.95 -53.80 3.27
C ILE A 18 81.11 -54.56 2.53
N GLY A 19 81.59 -54.31 1.27
CA GLY A 19 81.42 -53.26 0.21
C GLY A 19 82.14 -53.66 -1.12
N VAL A 20 82.97 -52.90 -1.88
CA VAL A 20 83.51 -51.50 -1.86
C VAL A 20 84.06 -51.07 -3.28
N ASN A 21 83.86 -49.80 -3.71
CA ASN A 21 84.57 -48.92 -4.71
C ASN A 21 84.84 -49.24 -6.22
N ILE A 22 84.41 -48.28 -7.09
CA ILE A 22 85.26 -47.30 -7.85
C ILE A 22 84.38 -46.04 -8.23
N PRO A 23 84.92 -44.80 -8.40
CA PRO A 23 84.15 -43.52 -8.31
C PRO A 23 84.16 -42.70 -9.64
N PRO A 24 83.85 -41.37 -9.71
CA PRO A 24 83.08 -40.44 -8.86
C PRO A 24 81.86 -39.79 -9.60
N ASN A 25 81.31 -38.68 -9.08
CA ASN A 25 80.26 -37.80 -9.70
C ASN A 25 78.78 -38.21 -9.57
N VAL A 26 78.29 -38.44 -8.35
CA VAL A 26 76.85 -38.46 -8.03
C VAL A 26 76.43 -37.12 -7.44
N PHE A 27 75.76 -36.29 -8.23
CA PHE A 27 75.15 -35.00 -7.83
C PHE A 27 73.62 -35.14 -7.79
N ALA A 28 72.93 -34.26 -7.05
CA ALA A 28 71.47 -34.32 -6.93
C ALA A 28 70.75 -34.10 -8.29
N ALA A 29 71.35 -33.33 -9.19
CA ALA A 29 70.97 -33.24 -10.62
C ALA A 29 72.23 -33.09 -11.49
N THR A 30 72.16 -33.63 -12.71
CA THR A 30 73.01 -33.23 -13.85
C THR A 30 72.32 -32.09 -14.59
N SER A 31 73.07 -31.09 -15.04
CA SER A 31 72.54 -29.89 -15.69
C SER A 31 71.73 -30.22 -16.93
N LEU A 32 70.40 -30.13 -16.80
CA LEU A 32 69.49 -29.99 -17.93
C LEU A 32 69.56 -28.55 -18.41
N ASN A 33 69.67 -28.35 -19.72
CA ASN A 33 69.42 -27.06 -20.35
C ASN A 33 67.96 -26.65 -20.10
N ILE A 34 67.67 -26.00 -18.97
CA ILE A 34 66.35 -25.46 -18.70
C ILE A 34 66.20 -24.15 -19.50
N THR A 35 65.77 -24.30 -20.74
CA THR A 35 65.41 -23.17 -21.61
C THR A 35 64.31 -22.33 -20.97
N ASP A 36 64.44 -21.01 -21.04
CA ASP A 36 63.36 -20.08 -20.70
C ASP A 36 62.06 -20.44 -21.44
N LYS A 37 60.92 -20.12 -20.81
CA LYS A 37 59.57 -20.40 -21.34
C LYS A 37 58.81 -19.11 -21.62
N VAL A 38 57.97 -19.11 -22.64
CA VAL A 38 57.06 -18.01 -22.96
C VAL A 38 55.64 -18.53 -23.11
N ASN A 39 54.66 -17.63 -23.03
CA ASN A 39 53.24 -17.96 -23.13
C ASN A 39 52.79 -19.01 -22.08
N VAL A 40 53.28 -18.88 -20.85
CA VAL A 40 52.97 -19.79 -19.74
C VAL A 40 51.64 -19.42 -19.08
N ASP A 41 50.78 -20.41 -18.83
CA ASP A 41 49.52 -20.20 -18.10
C ASP A 41 49.75 -19.65 -16.69
N VAL A 42 48.88 -18.73 -16.24
CA VAL A 42 49.03 -18.04 -14.96
C VAL A 42 48.87 -18.95 -13.73
N ASN A 43 48.27 -20.12 -13.90
CA ASN A 43 48.13 -21.17 -12.89
C ASN A 43 49.16 -22.31 -13.06
N LYS A 44 50.25 -22.09 -13.82
CA LYS A 44 51.21 -23.15 -14.18
C LYS A 44 51.82 -23.82 -12.94
N ILE A 45 51.66 -25.15 -12.89
CA ILE A 45 52.43 -26.04 -12.00
C ILE A 45 53.70 -26.48 -12.74
N TRP A 46 54.84 -26.34 -12.06
CA TRP A 46 56.15 -26.80 -12.50
C TRP A 46 56.52 -28.13 -11.85
N THR A 47 57.06 -29.06 -12.62
CA THR A 47 57.58 -30.34 -12.09
C THR A 47 59.10 -30.31 -12.15
N VAL A 48 59.76 -30.37 -10.99
CA VAL A 48 61.23 -30.43 -10.87
C VAL A 48 61.62 -31.84 -10.44
N LYS A 49 62.40 -32.52 -11.29
CA LYS A 49 62.87 -33.90 -11.06
C LYS A 49 64.36 -33.91 -10.75
N PHE A 50 64.73 -34.69 -9.74
CA PHE A 50 66.09 -34.88 -9.27
C PHE A 50 66.54 -36.33 -9.52
N ASN A 51 67.84 -36.54 -9.70
CA ASN A 51 68.39 -37.88 -9.96
C ASN A 51 68.41 -38.75 -8.70
N ASN A 52 68.49 -38.12 -7.52
CA ASN A 52 68.64 -38.76 -6.22
C ASN A 52 67.51 -38.35 -5.26
N GLU A 53 67.29 -39.15 -4.22
CA GLU A 53 66.29 -38.80 -3.19
C GLU A 53 66.69 -37.52 -2.45
N LEU A 54 65.73 -36.63 -2.24
CA LEU A 54 65.91 -35.33 -1.61
C LEU A 54 66.02 -35.40 -0.09
N ASP A 55 66.90 -34.58 0.48
CA ASP A 55 66.85 -34.19 1.89
C ASP A 55 65.82 -33.08 2.07
N LYS A 56 64.65 -33.45 2.61
CA LYS A 56 63.52 -32.54 2.83
C LYS A 56 63.86 -31.35 3.73
N SER A 57 64.82 -31.48 4.64
CA SER A 57 65.25 -30.37 5.50
C SER A 57 65.92 -29.23 4.71
N THR A 58 66.36 -29.50 3.48
CA THR A 58 66.89 -28.49 2.55
C THR A 58 65.84 -27.91 1.61
N ILE A 59 64.57 -28.26 1.77
CA ILE A 59 63.45 -27.77 0.97
C ILE A 59 62.40 -27.13 1.88
N ASP A 60 61.90 -27.88 2.86
CA ASP A 60 60.76 -27.54 3.69
C ASP A 60 61.12 -26.37 4.64
N GLY A 61 60.44 -25.23 4.47
CA GLY A 61 60.74 -24.01 5.23
C GLY A 61 62.03 -23.29 4.82
N SER A 62 62.65 -23.68 3.69
CA SER A 62 63.89 -23.07 3.19
C SER A 62 63.66 -22.15 1.98
N ASP A 63 64.62 -21.27 1.72
CA ASP A 63 64.69 -20.42 0.53
C ASP A 63 65.40 -21.09 -0.66
N ASN A 64 65.48 -22.43 -0.70
CA ASN A 64 66.24 -23.14 -1.73
C ASN A 64 65.44 -23.41 -3.01
N ILE A 65 64.12 -23.30 -2.95
CA ILE A 65 63.20 -23.33 -4.10
C ILE A 65 62.39 -22.04 -4.06
N LEU A 66 62.50 -21.19 -5.08
CA LEU A 66 61.86 -19.88 -5.13
C LEU A 66 61.25 -19.61 -6.50
N VAL A 67 60.20 -18.78 -6.57
CA VAL A 67 59.87 -18.03 -7.78
C VAL A 67 60.01 -16.55 -7.48
N LEU A 68 60.72 -15.83 -8.35
CA LEU A 68 60.94 -14.39 -8.26
C LEU A 68 60.17 -13.67 -9.38
N ASP A 69 59.68 -12.46 -9.13
CA ASP A 69 59.05 -11.59 -10.14
C ASP A 69 60.08 -10.80 -10.97
N ASP A 70 59.59 -9.93 -11.85
CA ASP A 70 60.40 -9.08 -12.75
C ASP A 70 61.26 -8.04 -12.00
N LYS A 71 61.01 -7.84 -10.70
CA LYS A 71 61.78 -6.97 -9.79
C LYS A 71 62.68 -7.76 -8.84
N GLY A 72 62.70 -9.10 -8.94
CA GLY A 72 63.43 -9.99 -8.03
C GLY A 72 62.73 -10.25 -6.68
N SER A 73 61.47 -9.84 -6.52
CA SER A 73 60.69 -10.08 -5.29
C SER A 73 60.15 -11.51 -5.28
N LYS A 74 60.06 -12.14 -4.10
CA LYS A 74 59.53 -13.51 -3.96
C LYS A 74 58.03 -13.56 -4.24
N VAL A 75 57.61 -14.52 -5.06
CA VAL A 75 56.22 -14.94 -5.25
C VAL A 75 55.88 -16.05 -4.27
N ASN A 76 54.71 -15.98 -3.62
CA ASN A 76 54.23 -17.05 -2.76
C ASN A 76 53.93 -18.31 -3.58
N ILE A 77 54.65 -19.41 -3.27
CA ILE A 77 54.52 -20.71 -3.92
C ILE A 77 54.15 -21.81 -2.92
N LYS A 78 53.46 -22.83 -3.41
CA LYS A 78 53.22 -24.10 -2.73
C LYS A 78 54.14 -25.15 -3.35
N ILE A 79 54.83 -25.90 -2.51
CA ILE A 79 55.71 -27.01 -2.91
C ILE A 79 55.08 -28.30 -2.41
N GLU A 80 54.90 -29.27 -3.30
CA GLU A 80 54.37 -30.60 -2.98
C GLU A 80 55.33 -31.68 -3.48
N TYR A 81 55.52 -32.75 -2.71
CA TYR A 81 56.31 -33.90 -3.15
C TYR A 81 55.41 -34.85 -3.95
N GLN A 82 55.70 -35.03 -5.23
CA GLN A 82 55.07 -36.09 -6.03
C GLN A 82 55.67 -37.47 -5.68
N ASP A 83 56.97 -37.50 -5.40
CA ASP A 83 57.71 -38.66 -4.89
C ASP A 83 59.01 -38.19 -4.16
N ASN A 84 59.88 -39.10 -3.74
CA ASN A 84 61.13 -38.77 -3.02
C ASN A 84 62.17 -37.99 -3.87
N LYS A 85 61.95 -37.86 -5.18
CA LYS A 85 62.83 -37.24 -6.18
C LYS A 85 62.14 -36.16 -7.02
N THR A 86 60.85 -35.92 -6.85
CA THR A 86 60.05 -35.03 -7.71
C THR A 86 59.24 -34.04 -6.89
N LEU A 87 59.42 -32.75 -7.17
CA LEU A 87 58.64 -31.64 -6.61
C LEU A 87 57.66 -31.09 -7.63
N LEU A 88 56.45 -30.76 -7.17
CA LEU A 88 55.49 -29.91 -7.86
C LEU A 88 55.51 -28.53 -7.21
N ILE A 89 55.68 -27.49 -8.01
CA ILE A 89 55.75 -26.10 -7.56
C ILE A 89 54.64 -25.34 -8.26
N SER A 90 53.67 -24.86 -7.49
CA SER A 90 52.54 -24.07 -7.97
C SER A 90 52.51 -22.71 -7.26
N PRO A 91 52.01 -21.64 -7.90
CA PRO A 91 51.84 -20.37 -7.21
C PRO A 91 50.61 -20.43 -6.29
N VAL A 92 50.66 -19.79 -5.12
CA VAL A 92 49.52 -19.73 -4.17
C VAL A 92 48.37 -18.89 -4.74
N ASN A 93 48.72 -17.80 -5.42
CA ASN A 93 47.82 -16.98 -6.23
C ASN A 93 48.35 -17.00 -7.66
N ASN A 94 47.48 -17.04 -8.68
CA ASN A 94 47.89 -17.00 -10.08
C ASN A 94 48.96 -15.93 -10.36
N TYR A 95 49.96 -16.28 -11.17
CA TYR A 95 50.92 -15.32 -11.72
C TYR A 95 50.19 -14.20 -12.47
N GLN A 96 50.78 -13.01 -12.55
CA GLN A 96 50.19 -11.92 -13.35
C GLN A 96 50.41 -12.21 -14.84
N TYR A 97 49.43 -11.86 -15.68
CA TYR A 97 49.54 -11.96 -17.14
C TYR A 97 50.60 -11.00 -17.71
N GLY A 98 51.27 -11.40 -18.78
CA GLY A 98 52.29 -10.61 -19.49
C GLY A 98 53.54 -10.30 -18.67
N LYS A 99 53.78 -11.03 -17.57
CA LYS A 99 54.90 -10.81 -16.66
C LYS A 99 55.93 -11.92 -16.75
N THR A 100 57.19 -11.54 -16.54
CA THR A 100 58.32 -12.46 -16.50
C THR A 100 58.66 -12.79 -15.05
N TYR A 101 58.81 -14.08 -14.77
CA TYR A 101 59.19 -14.63 -13.49
C TYR A 101 60.46 -15.48 -13.65
N THR A 102 61.15 -15.77 -12.55
CA THR A 102 62.30 -16.69 -12.53
C THR A 102 62.06 -17.77 -11.50
N LEU A 103 61.96 -19.03 -11.93
CA LEU A 103 62.04 -20.19 -11.04
C LEU A 103 63.51 -20.44 -10.70
N VAL A 104 63.84 -20.53 -9.41
CA VAL A 104 65.19 -20.71 -8.88
C VAL A 104 65.24 -21.97 -8.02
N VAL A 105 66.20 -22.85 -8.33
CA VAL A 105 66.53 -24.06 -7.57
C VAL A 105 67.99 -23.97 -7.16
N LYS A 106 68.26 -23.66 -5.89
CA LYS A 106 69.62 -23.39 -5.41
C LYS A 106 70.48 -24.64 -5.30
N ASP A 107 71.80 -24.47 -5.46
CA ASP A 107 72.81 -25.53 -5.24
C ASP A 107 72.79 -26.12 -3.82
N THR A 108 72.31 -25.34 -2.86
CA THR A 108 72.05 -25.73 -1.46
C THR A 108 70.97 -26.80 -1.27
N VAL A 109 70.19 -27.15 -2.30
CA VAL A 109 69.33 -28.34 -2.30
C VAL A 109 70.19 -29.61 -2.25
N LYS A 110 69.97 -30.46 -1.23
CA LYS A 110 70.76 -31.68 -1.03
C LYS A 110 69.96 -32.94 -1.30
N SER A 111 70.67 -33.98 -1.74
CA SER A 111 70.21 -35.36 -1.63
C SER A 111 70.28 -35.87 -0.18
N LYS A 112 69.57 -36.95 0.14
CA LYS A 112 69.68 -37.65 1.46
C LYS A 112 71.10 -38.07 1.83
N SER A 113 71.99 -38.23 0.85
CA SER A 113 73.42 -38.48 1.07
C SER A 113 74.25 -37.21 1.35
N GLY A 114 73.60 -36.09 1.65
CA GLY A 114 74.22 -34.80 2.01
C GLY A 114 74.85 -34.03 0.85
N LYS A 115 74.80 -34.55 -0.39
CA LYS A 115 75.41 -33.90 -1.56
C LYS A 115 74.46 -32.89 -2.19
N GLY A 116 74.97 -31.66 -2.40
CA GLY A 116 74.25 -30.60 -3.10
C GLY A 116 74.11 -30.85 -4.61
N MET A 117 73.47 -29.90 -5.30
CA MET A 117 73.57 -29.80 -6.76
C MET A 117 74.92 -29.18 -7.16
N LYS A 118 75.28 -29.22 -8.44
CA LYS A 118 76.52 -28.62 -8.96
C LYS A 118 76.51 -27.09 -8.91
N GLU A 119 75.34 -26.52 -9.18
CA GLU A 119 75.12 -25.10 -9.42
C GLU A 119 73.65 -24.77 -9.17
N THR A 120 73.36 -23.52 -8.81
CA THR A 120 72.01 -22.98 -8.76
C THR A 120 71.43 -22.93 -10.17
N ILE A 121 70.29 -23.59 -10.40
CA ILE A 121 69.58 -23.59 -11.67
C ILE A 121 68.51 -22.49 -11.65
N GLN A 122 68.42 -21.74 -12.74
CA GLN A 122 67.38 -20.73 -12.96
C GLN A 122 66.68 -20.97 -14.30
N MET A 123 65.39 -20.65 -14.35
CA MET A 123 64.59 -20.64 -15.58
C MET A 123 63.68 -19.43 -15.55
N LYS A 124 63.79 -18.53 -16.53
CA LYS A 124 62.81 -17.46 -16.69
C LYS A 124 61.58 -18.00 -17.40
N PHE A 125 60.42 -17.50 -17.02
CA PHE A 125 59.20 -17.76 -17.75
C PHE A 125 58.34 -16.51 -17.86
N THR A 126 57.89 -16.21 -19.08
CA THR A 126 56.91 -15.14 -19.34
C THR A 126 55.52 -15.76 -19.42
N THR A 127 54.59 -15.25 -18.62
CA THR A 127 53.19 -15.68 -18.67
C THR A 127 52.52 -15.23 -19.97
N LYS A 128 51.37 -15.83 -20.31
CA LYS A 128 50.54 -15.36 -21.44
C LYS A 128 50.25 -13.87 -21.28
N THR A 129 50.33 -13.08 -22.34
CA THR A 129 49.73 -11.75 -22.34
C THR A 129 48.22 -11.89 -22.22
N SER A 130 47.59 -11.00 -21.45
CA SER A 130 46.14 -11.06 -21.28
C SER A 130 45.46 -10.60 -22.58
N ASN A 131 44.66 -11.49 -23.18
CA ASN A 131 43.72 -11.15 -24.24
C ASN A 131 42.35 -10.73 -23.64
N ALA A 132 42.35 -10.22 -22.41
CA ALA A 132 41.17 -9.73 -21.73
C ALA A 132 40.62 -8.49 -22.43
N THR A 133 39.56 -8.68 -23.22
CA THR A 133 38.68 -7.60 -23.67
C THR A 133 37.66 -7.31 -22.59
N ILE A 134 37.18 -6.06 -22.53
CA ILE A 134 36.07 -5.68 -21.65
C ILE A 134 34.84 -6.48 -22.10
N LYS A 135 34.23 -7.21 -21.15
CA LYS A 135 33.00 -7.99 -21.37
C LYS A 135 31.79 -7.12 -21.06
N THR A 136 31.79 -6.48 -19.89
CA THR A 136 30.74 -5.57 -19.43
C THR A 136 31.32 -4.49 -18.52
N ILE A 137 30.71 -3.31 -18.55
CA ILE A 137 30.82 -2.29 -17.51
C ILE A 137 29.39 -2.05 -17.03
N GLU A 138 29.18 -2.01 -15.72
CA GLU A 138 27.87 -1.75 -15.14
C GLU A 138 27.56 -0.25 -15.12
N ASP A 139 26.28 0.09 -15.29
CA ASP A 139 25.81 1.47 -15.16
C ASP A 139 25.88 1.92 -13.70
N ILE A 140 26.27 3.18 -13.48
CA ILE A 140 26.56 3.73 -12.17
C ILE A 140 25.40 4.62 -11.73
N THR A 141 24.93 4.46 -10.48
CA THR A 141 24.01 5.41 -9.83
C THR A 141 24.69 6.04 -8.62
N GLN A 142 24.71 7.37 -8.58
CA GLN A 142 25.16 8.18 -7.45
C GLN A 142 24.00 9.00 -6.90
N ILE A 143 23.79 8.97 -5.59
CA ILE A 143 22.91 9.92 -4.91
C ILE A 143 23.77 11.04 -4.33
N LEU A 144 23.26 12.27 -4.40
CA LEU A 144 23.79 13.46 -3.77
C LEU A 144 22.64 14.20 -3.08
N TYR A 145 22.94 14.88 -1.97
CA TYR A 145 22.02 15.86 -1.40
C TYR A 145 22.17 17.22 -2.10
N LYS A 146 21.12 18.04 -2.02
CA LYS A 146 21.14 19.40 -2.58
C LYS A 146 22.36 20.19 -2.07
N SER A 147 23.11 20.77 -3.00
CA SER A 147 24.36 21.53 -2.81
C SER A 147 25.56 20.71 -2.30
N GLU A 148 25.49 19.37 -2.31
CA GLU A 148 26.65 18.52 -2.02
C GLU A 148 27.72 18.68 -3.11
N LYS A 149 29.00 18.64 -2.73
CA LYS A 149 30.12 18.70 -3.69
C LYS A 149 30.44 17.31 -4.19
N TYR A 150 30.39 17.11 -5.51
CA TYR A 150 30.74 15.85 -6.15
C TYR A 150 31.68 16.08 -7.34
N SER A 151 32.45 15.05 -7.69
CA SER A 151 33.29 15.01 -8.88
C SER A 151 33.08 13.67 -9.56
N LEU A 152 32.87 13.72 -10.88
CA LEU A 152 32.66 12.52 -11.69
C LEU A 152 33.86 11.57 -11.57
N PRO A 153 33.64 10.25 -11.49
CA PRO A 153 34.73 9.29 -11.34
C PRO A 153 35.59 9.24 -12.62
N SER A 154 36.91 9.25 -12.47
CA SER A 154 37.86 9.17 -13.60
C SER A 154 38.13 7.73 -14.08
N VAL A 155 37.71 6.74 -13.30
CA VAL A 155 37.80 5.31 -13.60
C VAL A 155 36.50 4.60 -13.21
N VAL A 156 36.19 3.50 -13.88
CA VAL A 156 35.03 2.63 -13.62
C VAL A 156 35.50 1.17 -13.55
N LYS A 157 34.74 0.33 -12.84
CA LYS A 157 35.03 -1.11 -12.75
C LYS A 157 34.46 -1.83 -13.99
N ALA A 158 35.31 -2.53 -14.71
CA ALA A 158 34.97 -3.41 -15.82
C ALA A 158 35.11 -4.88 -15.42
N ILE A 159 34.20 -5.72 -15.92
CA ILE A 159 34.34 -7.17 -15.93
C ILE A 159 34.95 -7.56 -17.28
N MET A 160 35.99 -8.38 -17.24
CA MET A 160 36.73 -8.83 -18.41
C MET A 160 36.17 -10.16 -18.97
N ASN A 161 36.59 -10.55 -20.17
CA ASN A 161 36.14 -11.80 -20.80
C ASN A 161 36.54 -13.08 -20.04
N ASP A 162 37.61 -13.03 -19.24
CA ASP A 162 38.04 -14.09 -18.31
C ASP A 162 37.34 -14.02 -16.94
N ASN A 163 36.39 -13.09 -16.78
CA ASN A 163 35.64 -12.76 -15.56
C ASN A 163 36.49 -12.16 -14.43
N THR A 164 37.69 -11.66 -14.71
CA THR A 164 38.41 -10.79 -13.77
C THR A 164 37.79 -9.38 -13.73
N GLU A 165 37.96 -8.67 -12.61
CA GLU A 165 37.59 -7.25 -12.48
C GLU A 165 38.81 -6.36 -12.71
N GLN A 166 38.65 -5.26 -13.46
CA GLN A 166 39.70 -4.26 -13.69
C GLN A 166 39.15 -2.84 -13.65
N ASN A 167 39.91 -1.89 -13.12
CA ASN A 167 39.56 -0.47 -13.19
C ASN A 167 40.06 0.12 -14.52
N VAL A 168 39.16 0.72 -15.29
CA VAL A 168 39.42 1.28 -16.62
C VAL A 168 39.04 2.77 -16.66
N SER A 169 39.80 3.59 -17.38
CA SER A 169 39.54 5.03 -17.48
C SER A 169 38.29 5.34 -18.29
N VAL A 170 37.48 6.27 -17.81
CA VAL A 170 36.25 6.74 -18.46
C VAL A 170 36.37 8.23 -18.84
N LYS A 171 35.76 8.60 -19.97
CA LYS A 171 35.58 10.00 -20.38
C LYS A 171 34.10 10.32 -20.51
N TRP A 172 33.60 11.18 -19.64
CA TRP A 172 32.20 11.64 -19.63
C TRP A 172 31.95 12.71 -20.70
N ASP A 173 30.74 12.69 -21.27
CA ASP A 173 30.22 13.65 -22.25
C ASP A 173 30.04 15.08 -21.70
N ASN A 174 29.78 15.20 -20.40
CA ASN A 174 29.79 16.46 -19.66
C ASN A 174 30.58 16.29 -18.36
N THR A 175 31.30 17.33 -17.94
CA THR A 175 32.12 17.35 -16.72
C THR A 175 31.51 18.15 -15.56
N TYR A 176 30.43 18.90 -15.80
CA TYR A 176 29.80 19.78 -14.82
C TYR A 176 28.45 19.25 -14.34
N ILE A 177 28.23 19.30 -13.02
CA ILE A 177 26.98 18.97 -12.33
C ILE A 177 26.53 20.19 -11.52
N ASP A 178 25.28 20.60 -11.69
CA ASP A 178 24.65 21.60 -10.83
C ASP A 178 23.90 20.93 -9.67
N THR A 179 24.60 20.60 -8.60
CA THR A 179 23.99 20.01 -7.40
C THR A 179 23.12 20.98 -6.62
N SER A 180 23.09 22.28 -6.97
CA SER A 180 22.16 23.23 -6.34
C SER A 180 20.70 23.02 -6.78
N LYS A 181 20.50 22.38 -7.94
CA LYS A 181 19.20 22.07 -8.52
C LYS A 181 18.85 20.59 -8.27
N PRO A 182 17.75 20.31 -7.54
CA PRO A 182 17.22 18.95 -7.40
C PRO A 182 16.84 18.34 -8.74
N GLY A 183 17.02 17.03 -8.90
CA GLY A 183 16.71 16.33 -10.14
C GLY A 183 17.63 15.14 -10.43
N THR A 184 17.27 14.38 -11.47
CA THR A 184 18.13 13.33 -12.03
C THR A 184 18.90 13.86 -13.23
N TYR A 185 20.21 13.67 -13.21
CA TYR A 185 21.14 14.02 -14.26
C TYR A 185 21.74 12.74 -14.85
N TYR A 186 21.95 12.73 -16.16
CA TYR A 186 22.51 11.60 -16.89
C TYR A 186 23.78 12.00 -17.62
N TYR A 187 24.82 11.20 -17.47
CA TYR A 187 26.13 11.35 -18.10
C TYR A 187 26.46 10.07 -18.86
N LYS A 188 27.08 10.21 -20.02
CA LYS A 188 27.51 9.09 -20.87
C LYS A 188 29.02 9.05 -20.94
N GLY A 189 29.58 7.95 -20.45
CA GLY A 189 31.00 7.66 -20.43
C GLY A 189 31.43 6.84 -21.64
N THR A 190 32.55 7.22 -22.24
CA THR A 190 33.28 6.39 -23.21
C THR A 190 34.48 5.74 -22.53
N VAL A 191 34.74 4.47 -22.84
CA VAL A 191 35.86 3.69 -22.31
C VAL A 191 36.60 3.04 -23.48
N SER A 192 37.94 3.17 -23.49
CA SER A 192 38.76 2.60 -24.56
C SER A 192 38.68 1.07 -24.57
N GLY A 193 38.33 0.48 -25.71
CA GLY A 193 38.15 -0.98 -25.84
C GLY A 193 36.77 -1.50 -25.39
N TYR A 194 35.81 -0.61 -25.12
CA TYR A 194 34.40 -0.95 -24.92
C TYR A 194 33.56 -0.26 -26.00
N ASP A 195 32.69 -1.01 -26.67
CA ASP A 195 31.87 -0.55 -27.81
C ASP A 195 30.58 0.18 -27.38
N LYS A 196 30.21 0.03 -26.10
CA LYS A 196 29.02 0.64 -25.50
C LYS A 196 29.40 1.85 -24.64
N LEU A 197 28.40 2.69 -24.39
CA LEU A 197 28.50 3.78 -23.43
C LEU A 197 28.27 3.24 -22.01
N VAL A 198 29.01 3.78 -21.05
CA VAL A 198 28.76 3.61 -19.61
C VAL A 198 27.79 4.70 -19.19
N ASN A 199 26.66 4.39 -18.60
CA ASN A 199 25.74 5.42 -18.11
C ASN A 199 26.03 5.73 -16.64
N LEU A 200 26.09 7.01 -16.30
CA LEU A 200 26.12 7.48 -14.91
C LEU A 200 24.88 8.33 -14.66
N LYS A 201 24.07 7.88 -13.71
CA LYS A 201 22.88 8.56 -13.20
C LYS A 201 23.25 9.24 -11.88
N ILE A 202 23.05 10.55 -11.79
CA ILE A 202 23.24 11.33 -10.56
C ILE A 202 21.89 11.85 -10.10
N VAL A 203 21.50 11.55 -8.87
CA VAL A 203 20.22 11.97 -8.30
C VAL A 203 20.49 12.98 -7.19
N VAL A 204 20.09 14.22 -7.41
CA VAL A 204 20.19 15.31 -6.43
C VAL A 204 18.86 15.37 -5.66
N SER A 205 18.82 14.73 -4.50
CA SER A 205 17.59 14.51 -3.74
C SER A 205 17.21 15.69 -2.83
N THR A 206 15.90 15.81 -2.58
CA THR A 206 15.26 16.79 -1.71
C THR A 206 14.49 16.18 -0.54
N SER A 207 14.71 14.90 -0.20
CA SER A 207 13.94 14.17 0.82
C SER A 207 13.81 14.91 2.16
N SER A 208 14.78 15.74 2.54
CA SER A 208 14.71 16.65 3.70
C SER A 208 13.47 17.57 3.72
N GLY A 209 12.91 17.95 2.57
CA GLY A 209 11.79 18.89 2.44
C GLY A 209 10.37 18.32 2.40
N VAL A 210 10.19 17.00 2.17
CA VAL A 210 8.83 16.39 2.05
C VAL A 210 8.11 16.34 3.40
N ASP A 211 6.87 16.81 3.48
CA ASP A 211 6.01 16.74 4.66
C ASP A 211 5.03 15.57 4.53
N LEU A 212 5.30 14.45 5.20
CA LEU A 212 4.45 13.25 5.14
C LEU A 212 3.02 13.48 5.68
N SER A 213 2.81 14.53 6.48
CA SER A 213 1.48 14.87 7.00
C SER A 213 0.60 15.61 5.99
N ARG A 214 1.17 16.08 4.87
CA ARG A 214 0.50 16.95 3.89
C ARG A 214 1.04 16.72 2.46
N ILE A 215 1.02 15.47 2.04
CA ILE A 215 1.30 15.00 0.68
C ILE A 215 0.15 15.45 -0.25
N THR A 216 0.50 16.08 -1.36
CA THR A 216 -0.44 16.60 -2.37
C THR A 216 -0.24 15.97 -3.75
N LYS A 217 0.95 15.39 -4.02
CA LYS A 217 1.30 14.72 -5.28
C LYS A 217 1.90 13.34 -5.03
N VAL A 218 1.34 12.30 -5.66
CA VAL A 218 1.83 10.92 -5.56
C VAL A 218 2.06 10.33 -6.94
N CYS A 219 3.21 9.69 -7.16
CA CYS A 219 3.42 8.81 -8.30
C CYS A 219 3.13 7.36 -7.88
N ILE A 220 2.21 6.69 -8.56
CA ILE A 220 1.90 5.28 -8.37
C ILE A 220 2.56 4.50 -9.50
N ASP A 221 3.30 3.47 -9.12
CA ASP A 221 4.00 2.59 -10.02
C ASP A 221 3.39 1.19 -9.98
N ALA A 222 2.85 0.73 -11.11
CA ALA A 222 2.42 -0.64 -11.29
C ALA A 222 3.59 -1.44 -11.87
N ALA A 223 4.28 -2.23 -11.05
CA ALA A 223 5.45 -2.98 -11.51
C ALA A 223 5.09 -4.01 -12.59
N SER A 224 6.11 -4.39 -13.38
CA SER A 224 6.01 -5.25 -14.56
C SER A 224 5.12 -4.64 -15.67
N ALA A 225 5.12 -5.23 -16.86
CA ALA A 225 4.25 -4.89 -18.01
C ALA A 225 4.38 -6.01 -19.06
N SER A 226 3.49 -6.11 -20.04
CA SER A 226 3.52 -7.23 -21.01
C SER A 226 4.76 -7.25 -21.94
N ASN A 227 5.46 -6.12 -22.10
CA ASN A 227 6.73 -5.99 -22.81
C ASN A 227 7.97 -5.89 -21.89
N LEU A 228 7.79 -6.21 -20.60
CA LEU A 228 8.84 -6.30 -19.58
C LEU A 228 8.89 -7.73 -19.02
N GLN A 229 9.74 -7.97 -18.03
CA GLN A 229 9.68 -9.18 -17.21
C GLN A 229 8.31 -9.27 -16.52
N VAL A 230 7.69 -10.46 -16.62
CA VAL A 230 6.39 -10.78 -16.00
C VAL A 230 6.58 -12.04 -15.16
N LEU A 231 6.09 -12.00 -13.92
CA LEU A 231 6.03 -13.14 -13.03
C LEU A 231 4.67 -13.80 -13.20
N THR A 232 4.65 -15.13 -13.31
CA THR A 232 3.41 -15.91 -13.48
C THR A 232 3.30 -16.91 -12.34
N GLY A 233 2.16 -16.92 -11.66
CA GLY A 233 1.87 -17.86 -10.56
C GLY A 233 1.47 -19.25 -11.06
N PRO A 234 1.45 -20.26 -10.16
CA PRO A 234 1.11 -21.65 -10.49
C PRO A 234 -0.22 -21.87 -11.25
N THR A 235 -1.22 -20.99 -11.10
CA THR A 235 -2.51 -21.07 -11.83
C THR A 235 -2.58 -20.18 -13.07
N GLY A 236 -1.50 -19.47 -13.41
CA GLY A 236 -1.41 -18.60 -14.59
C GLY A 236 -1.72 -17.13 -14.33
N VAL A 237 -1.96 -16.72 -13.07
CA VAL A 237 -2.13 -15.31 -12.72
C VAL A 237 -0.81 -14.57 -12.95
N LYS A 238 -0.85 -13.40 -13.58
CA LYS A 238 0.33 -12.60 -13.90
C LYS A 238 0.44 -11.39 -12.98
N ASP A 239 1.65 -11.14 -12.47
CA ASP A 239 1.89 -10.04 -11.54
C ASP A 239 1.57 -8.68 -12.16
N LYS A 240 1.87 -8.47 -13.45
CA LYS A 240 1.55 -7.23 -14.17
C LYS A 240 0.06 -6.83 -14.07
N ASP A 241 -0.84 -7.81 -13.97
CA ASP A 241 -2.28 -7.61 -13.95
C ASP A 241 -2.75 -7.30 -12.52
N VAL A 242 -2.26 -8.07 -11.54
CA VAL A 242 -2.45 -7.82 -10.10
C VAL A 242 -1.94 -6.43 -9.69
N ASN A 243 -0.68 -6.13 -10.05
CA ASN A 243 -0.02 -4.86 -9.71
C ASN A 243 -0.77 -3.66 -10.32
N LEU A 244 -1.27 -3.78 -11.56
CA LEU A 244 -2.06 -2.74 -12.22
C LEU A 244 -3.44 -2.56 -11.58
N ALA A 245 -4.12 -3.64 -11.19
CA ALA A 245 -5.41 -3.59 -10.53
C ALA A 245 -5.33 -2.88 -9.17
N ILE A 246 -4.35 -3.25 -8.34
CA ILE A 246 -4.11 -2.61 -7.03
C ILE A 246 -3.69 -1.14 -7.20
N ALA A 247 -2.77 -0.84 -8.13
CA ALA A 247 -2.37 0.54 -8.42
C ALA A 247 -3.55 1.43 -8.87
N SER A 248 -4.45 0.88 -9.70
CA SER A 248 -5.66 1.57 -10.15
C SER A 248 -6.64 1.83 -9.01
N LYS A 249 -6.82 0.86 -8.10
CA LYS A 249 -7.63 1.00 -6.87
C LYS A 249 -7.03 2.06 -5.94
N LEU A 250 -5.71 2.03 -5.71
CA LEU A 250 -4.98 2.99 -4.88
C LEU A 250 -5.14 4.43 -5.41
N GLY A 251 -4.95 4.65 -6.71
CA GLY A 251 -5.04 6.00 -7.28
C GLY A 251 -6.42 6.63 -7.09
N LYS A 252 -7.50 5.89 -7.32
CA LYS A 252 -8.87 6.37 -7.04
C LYS A 252 -9.06 6.77 -5.57
N LEU A 253 -8.48 6.01 -4.62
CA LEU A 253 -8.54 6.34 -3.19
C LEU A 253 -7.75 7.62 -2.85
N LEU A 254 -6.64 7.88 -3.53
CA LEU A 254 -5.84 9.10 -3.34
C LEU A 254 -6.48 10.33 -4.04
N GLU A 255 -7.02 10.17 -5.25
CA GLU A 255 -7.77 11.20 -5.97
C GLU A 255 -9.00 11.65 -5.16
N ASN A 256 -9.72 10.71 -4.54
CA ASN A 256 -10.83 11.00 -3.61
C ASN A 256 -10.38 11.76 -2.35
N LYS A 257 -9.10 11.69 -1.96
CA LYS A 257 -8.48 12.50 -0.88
C LYS A 257 -7.97 13.87 -1.38
N GLY A 258 -8.23 14.23 -2.64
CA GLY A 258 -7.75 15.47 -3.26
C GLY A 258 -6.27 15.46 -3.65
N ILE A 259 -5.63 14.29 -3.65
CA ILE A 259 -4.22 14.13 -4.00
C ILE A 259 -4.09 13.99 -5.52
N LYS A 260 -3.18 14.76 -6.13
CA LYS A 260 -2.86 14.61 -7.55
C LYS A 260 -2.06 13.33 -7.77
N VAL A 261 -2.64 12.36 -8.47
CA VAL A 261 -1.98 11.11 -8.85
C VAL A 261 -1.32 11.24 -10.21
N THR A 262 -0.12 10.66 -10.34
CA THR A 262 0.52 10.34 -11.62
C THR A 262 0.79 8.83 -11.64
N TYR A 263 0.68 8.20 -12.81
CA TYR A 263 0.94 6.78 -12.97
C TYR A 263 2.17 6.57 -13.86
N THR A 264 3.03 5.60 -13.52
CA THR A 264 4.07 5.15 -14.46
C THR A 264 3.47 4.40 -15.65
N ARG A 265 2.36 3.68 -15.42
CA ARG A 265 1.50 3.11 -16.48
C ARG A 265 0.05 2.96 -16.01
N GLN A 266 -0.87 3.05 -16.96
CA GLN A 266 -2.27 2.67 -16.81
C GLN A 266 -2.69 1.57 -17.81
N SER A 267 -1.78 1.19 -18.70
CA SER A 267 -1.92 0.17 -19.73
C SER A 267 -1.20 -1.13 -19.36
N ASP A 268 -1.49 -2.19 -20.13
CA ASP A 268 -0.83 -3.49 -20.03
C ASP A 268 0.67 -3.42 -20.40
N SER A 269 1.00 -2.65 -21.44
CA SER A 269 2.37 -2.41 -21.93
C SER A 269 2.87 -1.00 -21.59
N VAL A 270 4.19 -0.78 -21.75
CA VAL A 270 4.87 0.51 -21.61
C VAL A 270 5.74 0.83 -22.83
N PRO A 271 5.94 2.11 -23.21
CA PRO A 271 6.65 2.50 -24.43
C PRO A 271 8.19 2.52 -24.28
N TRP A 272 8.77 1.59 -23.51
CA TRP A 272 10.21 1.49 -23.28
C TRP A 272 10.68 0.05 -23.09
N SER A 273 11.98 -0.18 -23.23
CA SER A 273 12.60 -1.51 -23.10
C SER A 273 12.93 -1.90 -21.65
N GLN A 274 13.17 -3.19 -21.39
CA GLN A 274 13.55 -3.69 -20.06
C GLN A 274 14.81 -3.03 -19.49
N SER A 275 15.78 -2.67 -20.34
CA SER A 275 16.99 -1.95 -19.94
C SER A 275 16.75 -0.47 -19.58
N GLU A 276 15.63 0.11 -20.03
CA GLU A 276 15.25 1.50 -19.71
C GLU A 276 14.29 1.60 -18.52
N ASP A 277 13.73 0.49 -18.03
CA ASP A 277 12.52 0.48 -17.19
C ASP A 277 12.65 1.31 -15.90
N VAL A 278 13.75 1.11 -15.16
CA VAL A 278 14.07 1.90 -13.96
C VAL A 278 14.15 3.40 -14.29
N LEU A 279 14.93 3.74 -15.32
CA LEU A 279 15.20 5.13 -15.72
C LEU A 279 13.92 5.87 -16.14
N LYS A 280 12.97 5.17 -16.76
CA LYS A 280 11.70 5.74 -17.23
C LYS A 280 10.71 5.92 -16.08
N ARG A 281 10.60 4.96 -15.17
CA ARG A 281 9.75 5.07 -13.96
C ARG A 281 10.23 6.22 -13.06
N ASP A 282 11.54 6.32 -12.83
CA ASP A 282 12.15 7.43 -12.09
C ASP A 282 11.89 8.78 -12.76
N LYS A 283 12.09 8.85 -14.08
CA LYS A 283 11.84 10.07 -14.85
C LYS A 283 10.39 10.52 -14.72
N ILE A 284 9.41 9.62 -14.83
CA ILE A 284 7.99 9.95 -14.66
C ILE A 284 7.72 10.50 -13.25
N ALA A 285 8.23 9.84 -12.21
CA ALA A 285 8.03 10.24 -10.81
C ALA A 285 8.67 11.61 -10.47
N ASN A 286 9.82 11.90 -11.08
CA ASN A 286 10.55 13.14 -10.86
C ASN A 286 10.01 14.30 -11.70
N ASP A 287 9.68 14.06 -12.97
CA ASP A 287 9.06 15.06 -13.86
C ASP A 287 7.66 15.47 -13.36
N SER A 288 6.90 14.56 -12.74
CA SER A 288 5.60 14.87 -12.11
C SER A 288 5.73 15.69 -10.82
N GLN A 289 6.95 15.86 -10.32
CA GLN A 289 7.25 16.47 -9.01
C GLN A 289 6.49 15.80 -7.87
N SER A 290 6.38 14.46 -7.90
CA SER A 290 5.66 13.73 -6.85
C SER A 290 6.44 13.73 -5.54
N GLU A 291 5.73 13.98 -4.44
CA GLU A 291 6.30 14.04 -3.10
C GLU A 291 6.52 12.63 -2.53
N VAL A 292 5.67 11.68 -2.95
CA VAL A 292 5.79 10.24 -2.66
C VAL A 292 5.72 9.43 -3.96
N PHE A 293 6.52 8.38 -4.03
CA PHE A 293 6.46 7.33 -5.04
C PHE A 293 6.12 5.99 -4.36
N VAL A 294 5.09 5.30 -4.86
CA VAL A 294 4.71 3.97 -4.38
C VAL A 294 4.70 2.97 -5.52
N SER A 295 5.59 1.99 -5.47
CA SER A 295 5.58 0.85 -6.38
C SER A 295 4.80 -0.32 -5.77
N ILE A 296 3.74 -0.76 -6.46
CA ILE A 296 2.98 -1.95 -6.11
C ILE A 296 3.58 -3.15 -6.85
N ARG A 297 3.94 -4.20 -6.08
CA ARG A 297 4.62 -5.40 -6.58
C ARG A 297 4.00 -6.67 -6.02
N SER A 298 4.20 -7.76 -6.75
CA SER A 298 4.05 -9.13 -6.25
C SER A 298 5.45 -9.73 -6.10
N ASN A 299 5.68 -10.52 -5.05
CA ASN A 299 6.96 -11.19 -4.83
C ASN A 299 6.97 -12.56 -5.55
N TYR A 300 8.16 -13.11 -5.77
CA TYR A 300 8.33 -14.47 -6.28
C TYR A 300 9.54 -15.11 -5.61
N TYR A 301 9.37 -16.36 -5.17
CA TYR A 301 10.46 -17.15 -4.60
C TYR A 301 10.34 -18.62 -5.01
N SER A 302 11.48 -19.30 -5.15
CA SER A 302 11.54 -20.70 -5.59
C SER A 302 10.86 -21.68 -4.63
N SER A 303 10.78 -21.35 -3.34
CA SER A 303 9.93 -22.09 -2.40
C SER A 303 8.49 -21.62 -2.52
N LEU A 304 7.60 -22.51 -2.99
CA LEU A 304 6.16 -22.26 -3.15
C LEU A 304 5.41 -22.08 -1.82
N THR A 305 6.10 -22.25 -0.69
CA THR A 305 5.62 -22.01 0.68
C THR A 305 6.02 -20.64 1.24
N ALA A 306 6.77 -19.83 0.49
CA ALA A 306 7.04 -18.45 0.88
C ALA A 306 5.72 -17.68 0.96
N GLU A 307 5.52 -16.92 2.03
CA GLU A 307 4.28 -16.17 2.25
C GLU A 307 4.55 -14.87 3.04
N GLY A 308 3.60 -13.94 2.94
CA GLY A 308 3.54 -12.69 3.68
C GLY A 308 3.88 -11.45 2.86
N MET A 309 3.55 -10.28 3.41
CA MET A 309 3.81 -8.99 2.78
C MET A 309 5.03 -8.29 3.38
N GLU A 310 5.73 -7.53 2.55
CA GLU A 310 6.88 -6.71 2.95
C GLU A 310 6.89 -5.37 2.20
N THR A 311 7.29 -4.32 2.89
CA THR A 311 7.39 -2.96 2.33
C THR A 311 8.84 -2.48 2.41
N TYR A 312 9.44 -2.18 1.26
CA TYR A 312 10.83 -1.74 1.21
C TYR A 312 10.99 -0.23 1.11
N TYR A 313 12.06 0.29 1.71
CA TYR A 313 12.49 1.68 1.67
C TYR A 313 14.01 1.79 1.43
N LEU A 314 14.48 2.96 1.01
CA LEU A 314 15.92 3.24 0.90
C LEU A 314 16.48 3.62 2.28
N GLY A 315 17.54 2.95 2.76
CA GLY A 315 18.06 3.15 4.13
C GLY A 315 18.53 4.56 4.45
N THR A 316 18.99 5.30 3.45
CA THR A 316 19.36 6.72 3.58
C THR A 316 18.15 7.67 3.64
N ASP A 317 16.93 7.19 3.40
CA ASP A 317 15.68 7.96 3.49
C ASP A 317 14.89 7.59 4.75
N SER A 318 15.06 8.38 5.81
CA SER A 318 14.33 8.21 7.07
C SER A 318 12.82 8.45 6.95
N LYS A 319 12.37 9.23 5.95
CA LYS A 319 10.94 9.42 5.66
C LYS A 319 10.38 8.23 4.89
N GLY A 320 11.16 7.68 3.97
CA GLY A 320 10.90 6.39 3.32
C GLY A 320 10.74 5.27 4.34
N SER A 321 11.64 5.16 5.31
CA SER A 321 11.52 4.21 6.42
C SER A 321 10.24 4.42 7.24
N THR A 322 9.94 5.67 7.60
CA THR A 322 8.73 6.02 8.36
C THR A 322 7.45 5.63 7.61
N LEU A 323 7.35 6.02 6.33
CA LEU A 323 6.20 5.72 5.48
C LEU A 323 6.06 4.21 5.23
N ALA A 324 7.16 3.50 4.98
CA ALA A 324 7.16 2.05 4.79
C ALA A 324 6.67 1.31 6.03
N GLN A 325 7.08 1.72 7.24
CA GLN A 325 6.57 1.16 8.49
C GLN A 325 5.07 1.39 8.68
N GLN A 326 4.58 2.60 8.35
CA GLN A 326 3.14 2.92 8.41
C GLN A 326 2.33 2.10 7.40
N VAL A 327 2.78 2.03 6.14
CA VAL A 327 2.18 1.22 5.07
C VAL A 327 2.15 -0.25 5.44
N GLN A 328 3.28 -0.82 5.89
CA GLN A 328 3.35 -2.21 6.35
C GLN A 328 2.29 -2.49 7.42
N LYS A 329 2.28 -1.71 8.50
CA LYS A 329 1.32 -1.86 9.61
C LYS A 329 -0.14 -1.78 9.12
N ASN A 330 -0.47 -0.79 8.31
CA ASN A 330 -1.84 -0.57 7.84
C ASN A 330 -2.31 -1.66 6.86
N VAL A 331 -1.47 -2.05 5.90
CA VAL A 331 -1.76 -3.14 4.95
C VAL A 331 -1.95 -4.47 5.68
N ILE A 332 -1.05 -4.84 6.61
CA ILE A 332 -1.19 -6.05 7.43
C ILE A 332 -2.50 -6.01 8.25
N SER A 333 -2.85 -4.86 8.85
CA SER A 333 -4.07 -4.74 9.66
C SER A 333 -5.38 -4.98 8.91
N LYS A 334 -5.40 -4.75 7.58
CA LYS A 334 -6.58 -4.91 6.71
C LYS A 334 -6.61 -6.26 5.98
N THR A 335 -5.44 -6.79 5.63
CA THR A 335 -5.29 -8.04 4.87
C THR A 335 -5.22 -9.27 5.77
N SER A 336 -4.78 -9.11 7.02
CA SER A 336 -4.40 -10.20 7.93
C SER A 336 -3.33 -11.14 7.37
N ALA A 337 -2.54 -10.65 6.39
CA ALA A 337 -1.41 -11.38 5.86
C ALA A 337 -0.30 -11.54 6.91
N LYS A 338 0.61 -12.48 6.67
CA LYS A 338 1.80 -12.67 7.49
C LYS A 338 2.71 -11.44 7.36
N ASP A 339 3.02 -10.82 8.48
CA ASP A 339 3.91 -9.65 8.53
C ASP A 339 5.36 -10.10 8.37
N ARG A 340 6.03 -9.62 7.31
CA ARG A 340 7.47 -9.82 7.11
C ARG A 340 8.28 -8.56 7.45
N GLY A 341 7.62 -7.48 7.87
CA GLY A 341 8.21 -6.20 8.27
C GLY A 341 8.46 -5.23 7.11
N ALA A 342 8.71 -3.97 7.48
CA ALA A 342 9.29 -2.97 6.59
C ALA A 342 10.82 -3.10 6.58
N LYS A 343 11.44 -3.05 5.40
CA LYS A 343 12.86 -3.41 5.20
C LYS A 343 13.63 -2.39 4.38
N GLU A 344 14.91 -2.24 4.68
CA GLU A 344 15.83 -1.57 3.77
C GLU A 344 16.00 -2.39 2.48
N VAL A 345 16.04 -1.72 1.32
CA VAL A 345 16.39 -2.37 0.04
C VAL A 345 17.85 -2.83 0.04
N GLY A 346 18.09 -4.07 -0.35
CA GLY A 346 19.44 -4.53 -0.73
C GLY A 346 19.88 -3.99 -2.10
N GLU A 347 21.16 -4.14 -2.42
CA GLU A 347 21.79 -3.64 -3.66
C GLU A 347 20.99 -3.94 -4.94
N SER A 348 20.40 -5.14 -5.05
CA SER A 348 19.61 -5.57 -6.21
C SER A 348 18.31 -4.79 -6.46
N HIS A 349 17.78 -4.10 -5.43
CA HIS A 349 16.55 -3.31 -5.51
C HIS A 349 16.80 -1.81 -5.32
N ILE A 350 18.02 -1.43 -4.97
CA ILE A 350 18.41 -0.06 -4.62
C ILE A 350 18.10 0.91 -5.77
N ASN A 351 18.38 0.50 -7.01
CA ASN A 351 18.21 1.31 -8.23
C ASN A 351 16.78 1.86 -8.44
N PHE A 352 15.74 1.15 -7.96
CA PHE A 352 14.33 1.59 -8.08
C PHE A 352 13.92 2.67 -7.08
N LEU A 353 14.67 2.88 -5.99
CA LEU A 353 14.37 3.90 -4.98
C LEU A 353 15.41 5.01 -4.94
N GLN A 354 16.67 4.71 -5.27
CA GLN A 354 17.73 5.72 -5.37
C GLN A 354 17.45 6.80 -6.43
N GLY A 355 16.60 6.50 -7.42
CA GLY A 355 16.26 7.40 -8.52
C GLY A 355 15.48 8.65 -8.15
N LEU A 356 14.91 8.72 -6.95
CA LEU A 356 13.74 9.54 -6.66
C LEU A 356 14.09 10.85 -5.93
N ASN A 357 13.46 11.95 -6.35
CA ASN A 357 13.56 13.26 -5.69
C ASN A 357 12.73 13.35 -4.40
N GLY A 358 11.63 12.57 -4.35
CA GLY A 358 10.68 12.45 -3.24
C GLY A 358 10.85 11.15 -2.45
N VAL A 359 9.92 10.87 -1.55
CA VAL A 359 9.96 9.69 -0.66
C VAL A 359 9.50 8.43 -1.40
N GLY A 360 10.34 7.40 -1.46
CA GLY A 360 10.09 6.20 -2.26
C GLY A 360 9.88 4.93 -1.44
N ILE A 361 8.85 4.14 -1.76
CA ILE A 361 8.61 2.81 -1.18
C ILE A 361 8.21 1.75 -2.24
N LEU A 362 8.52 0.48 -1.96
CA LEU A 362 8.05 -0.68 -2.73
C LEU A 362 7.16 -1.56 -1.84
N VAL A 363 5.89 -1.76 -2.21
CA VAL A 363 4.91 -2.55 -1.46
C VAL A 363 4.74 -3.90 -2.13
N TYR A 364 5.21 -4.98 -1.50
CA TYR A 364 5.03 -6.35 -1.99
C TYR A 364 3.81 -6.99 -1.33
N GLY A 365 2.74 -7.19 -2.11
CA GLY A 365 1.43 -7.66 -1.62
C GLY A 365 1.31 -9.16 -1.31
N GLY A 366 2.40 -9.93 -1.42
CA GLY A 366 2.43 -11.40 -1.27
C GLY A 366 3.28 -12.08 -2.35
N PHE A 367 3.49 -13.39 -2.25
CA PHE A 367 4.27 -14.21 -3.18
C PHE A 367 3.37 -14.86 -4.23
N ILE A 368 3.45 -14.41 -5.49
CA ILE A 368 2.68 -15.00 -6.59
C ILE A 368 3.09 -16.44 -6.91
N SER A 369 4.27 -16.89 -6.45
CA SER A 369 4.69 -18.30 -6.54
C SER A 369 3.96 -19.22 -5.56
N ASN A 370 3.31 -18.70 -4.52
CA ASN A 370 2.54 -19.49 -3.55
C ASN A 370 1.07 -19.53 -3.99
N THR A 371 0.53 -20.71 -4.28
CA THR A 371 -0.83 -20.90 -4.81
C THR A 371 -1.95 -20.37 -3.89
N ASN A 372 -1.72 -20.23 -2.58
CA ASN A 372 -2.69 -19.62 -1.67
C ASN A 372 -2.64 -18.09 -1.75
N GLU A 373 -1.45 -17.51 -1.82
CA GLU A 373 -1.29 -16.06 -1.99
C GLU A 373 -1.62 -15.61 -3.42
N GLU A 374 -1.36 -16.42 -4.46
CA GLU A 374 -1.80 -16.17 -5.83
C GLU A 374 -3.32 -15.98 -5.91
N LYS A 375 -4.10 -16.81 -5.22
CA LYS A 375 -5.57 -16.68 -5.12
C LYS A 375 -5.98 -15.39 -4.42
N LEU A 376 -5.30 -15.02 -3.33
CA LEU A 376 -5.56 -13.78 -2.60
C LEU A 376 -5.18 -12.55 -3.44
N LEU A 377 -4.01 -12.55 -4.08
CA LEU A 377 -3.54 -11.49 -4.98
C LEU A 377 -4.50 -11.28 -6.17
N ASN A 378 -5.15 -12.35 -6.65
CA ASN A 378 -6.16 -12.28 -7.71
C ASN A 378 -7.58 -11.92 -7.21
N ASP A 379 -7.83 -11.90 -5.90
CA ASP A 379 -9.12 -11.52 -5.30
C ASP A 379 -9.29 -9.99 -5.28
N PRO A 380 -10.30 -9.41 -5.97
CA PRO A 380 -10.54 -7.97 -5.98
C PRO A 380 -10.69 -7.33 -4.58
N LEU A 381 -11.25 -8.05 -3.60
CA LEU A 381 -11.44 -7.55 -2.23
C LEU A 381 -10.13 -7.52 -1.44
N TYR A 382 -9.22 -8.45 -1.72
CA TYR A 382 -7.88 -8.44 -1.13
C TYR A 382 -7.04 -7.32 -1.74
N GLN A 383 -7.16 -7.09 -3.06
CA GLN A 383 -6.57 -5.95 -3.75
C GLN A 383 -7.08 -4.61 -3.17
N ASP A 384 -8.37 -4.50 -2.85
CA ASP A 384 -8.94 -3.32 -2.18
C ASP A 384 -8.34 -3.12 -0.77
N LYS A 385 -8.15 -4.20 0.01
CA LYS A 385 -7.50 -4.14 1.33
C LYS A 385 -6.05 -3.65 1.25
N ILE A 386 -5.28 -4.07 0.25
CA ILE A 386 -3.92 -3.58 0.00
C ILE A 386 -3.96 -2.09 -0.37
N ALA A 387 -4.77 -1.73 -1.38
CA ALA A 387 -4.90 -0.36 -1.85
C ALA A 387 -5.33 0.60 -0.72
N GLN A 388 -6.32 0.23 0.10
CA GLN A 388 -6.75 1.01 1.25
C GLN A 388 -5.68 1.08 2.35
N GLY A 389 -4.92 0.00 2.57
CA GLY A 389 -3.82 0.00 3.54
C GLY A 389 -2.72 0.99 3.19
N VAL A 390 -2.39 1.11 1.90
CA VAL A 390 -1.46 2.14 1.40
C VAL A 390 -2.09 3.53 1.45
N ALA A 391 -3.34 3.67 0.99
CA ALA A 391 -4.03 4.97 0.93
C ALA A 391 -4.27 5.59 2.30
N ASP A 392 -4.44 4.79 3.35
CA ASP A 392 -4.61 5.27 4.73
C ASP A 392 -3.29 5.71 5.39
N SER A 393 -2.14 5.32 4.84
CA SER A 393 -0.81 5.79 5.27
C SER A 393 -0.37 7.08 4.57
N ILE A 394 -0.90 7.37 3.38
CA ILE A 394 -0.64 8.61 2.64
C ILE A 394 -1.61 9.68 3.14
N ASN A 395 -1.08 10.83 3.59
CA ASN A 395 -1.81 11.75 4.46
C ASN A 395 -2.36 11.09 5.72
N ALA A 396 -1.71 10.01 6.18
CA ALA A 396 -1.64 9.80 7.62
C ALA A 396 -0.86 11.00 8.18
N SER A 397 -1.60 11.99 8.66
CA SER A 397 -1.04 13.00 9.53
C SER A 397 -0.15 12.30 10.56
N SER A 398 1.01 12.88 10.90
CA SER A 398 1.60 12.75 12.23
C SER A 398 0.70 13.47 13.26
N GLY A 399 -0.60 13.23 13.15
CA GLY A 399 -1.69 13.98 13.73
C GLY A 399 -2.07 13.31 15.03
N ASN A 400 -2.08 14.16 16.06
CA ASN A 400 -2.44 13.94 17.44
C ASN A 400 -2.87 12.50 17.75
N THR A 401 -2.01 11.77 18.47
CA THR A 401 -2.29 10.39 18.90
C THR A 401 -3.63 10.37 19.60
N ILE A 402 -4.59 9.57 19.11
CA ILE A 402 -5.89 9.48 19.77
C ILE A 402 -5.66 8.75 21.10
N THR A 403 -5.94 9.43 22.21
CA THR A 403 -5.73 8.91 23.56
C THR A 403 -6.93 8.11 24.04
N SER A 404 -8.14 8.52 23.64
CA SER A 404 -9.36 7.76 23.91
C SER A 404 -10.43 7.97 22.84
N VAL A 405 -11.26 6.95 22.67
CA VAL A 405 -12.53 7.01 21.94
C VAL A 405 -13.55 6.28 22.81
N LYS A 406 -14.79 6.75 22.85
CA LYS A 406 -15.87 6.08 23.58
C LYS A 406 -16.54 5.05 22.68
N ASP A 407 -16.90 3.91 23.27
CA ASP A 407 -17.82 2.97 22.64
C ASP A 407 -19.18 3.63 22.40
N ILE A 408 -19.86 3.19 21.34
CA ILE A 408 -21.10 3.75 20.83
C ILE A 408 -22.24 2.79 21.18
N SER A 409 -23.38 3.33 21.58
CA SER A 409 -24.62 2.57 21.71
C SER A 409 -25.71 3.20 20.85
N ALA A 410 -26.45 2.37 20.13
CA ALA A 410 -27.57 2.78 19.28
C ALA A 410 -28.73 1.81 19.40
N ASN A 411 -29.94 2.29 19.12
CA ASN A 411 -31.15 1.48 19.07
C ASN A 411 -31.78 1.61 17.68
N VAL A 412 -32.30 0.52 17.14
CA VAL A 412 -33.06 0.49 15.89
C VAL A 412 -34.23 -0.48 16.03
N ILE A 413 -35.31 -0.25 15.30
CA ILE A 413 -36.45 -1.17 15.27
C ILE A 413 -36.23 -2.23 14.18
N GLN A 414 -36.69 -3.44 14.45
CA GLN A 414 -36.64 -4.57 13.53
C GLN A 414 -37.17 -4.21 12.13
N GLY A 415 -36.33 -4.43 11.12
CA GLY A 415 -36.59 -4.14 9.71
C GLY A 415 -36.24 -2.73 9.24
N ASN A 416 -35.92 -1.79 10.14
CA ASN A 416 -35.49 -0.45 9.75
C ASN A 416 -34.00 -0.42 9.36
N SER A 417 -33.65 0.34 8.33
CA SER A 417 -32.25 0.56 7.94
C SER A 417 -31.47 1.31 9.04
N TYR A 418 -30.28 0.83 9.37
CA TYR A 418 -29.32 1.55 10.23
C TYR A 418 -28.06 1.88 9.44
N ALA A 419 -27.71 3.16 9.37
CA ALA A 419 -26.46 3.62 8.76
C ALA A 419 -25.35 3.64 9.82
N LEU A 420 -24.26 2.91 9.55
CA LEU A 420 -23.07 2.93 10.41
C LEU A 420 -22.41 4.33 10.36
N PRO A 421 -22.01 4.91 11.50
CA PRO A 421 -21.37 6.22 11.52
C PRO A 421 -19.99 6.16 10.86
N THR A 422 -19.64 7.11 9.99
CA THR A 422 -18.34 7.17 9.32
C THR A 422 -17.27 7.92 10.11
N ARG A 423 -17.69 8.69 11.13
CA ARG A 423 -16.81 9.44 12.05
C ARG A 423 -17.30 9.30 13.48
N VAL A 424 -16.38 9.46 14.43
CA VAL A 424 -16.63 9.35 15.87
C VAL A 424 -15.94 10.47 16.64
N THR A 425 -16.53 10.86 17.77
CA THR A 425 -15.88 11.77 18.71
C THR A 425 -14.75 11.05 19.45
N ALA A 426 -13.55 11.58 19.33
CA ALA A 426 -12.32 11.08 19.93
C ALA A 426 -11.65 12.18 20.77
N ILE A 427 -10.78 11.79 21.71
CA ILE A 427 -9.90 12.69 22.45
C ILE A 427 -8.47 12.51 21.94
N ASP A 428 -7.82 13.61 21.63
CA ASP A 428 -6.46 13.64 21.09
C ASP A 428 -5.37 13.72 22.19
N ASP A 429 -4.09 13.76 21.80
CA ASP A 429 -2.95 13.84 22.73
C ASP A 429 -2.78 15.22 23.41
N LYS A 430 -3.54 16.21 22.98
CA LYS A 430 -3.66 17.55 23.56
C LYS A 430 -4.96 17.70 24.36
N ASN A 431 -5.66 16.61 24.62
CA ASN A 431 -6.93 16.54 25.35
C ASN A 431 -8.09 17.31 24.68
N ASN A 432 -8.04 17.52 23.37
CA ASN A 432 -9.13 18.14 22.60
C ASN A 432 -10.13 17.08 22.13
N SER A 433 -11.40 17.46 22.07
CA SER A 433 -12.45 16.70 21.38
C SER A 433 -12.35 16.91 19.87
N VAL A 434 -12.11 15.83 19.12
CA VAL A 434 -11.94 15.83 17.66
C VAL A 434 -12.89 14.83 17.00
N GLN A 435 -13.17 15.01 15.70
CA GLN A 435 -13.88 14.02 14.90
C GLN A 435 -12.87 13.17 14.12
N ALA A 436 -12.79 11.88 14.47
CA ALA A 436 -11.89 10.92 13.85
C ALA A 436 -12.67 9.93 12.97
N ASP A 437 -12.08 9.51 11.86
CA ASP A 437 -12.73 8.61 10.91
C ASP A 437 -12.71 7.16 11.45
N VAL A 438 -13.82 6.45 11.28
CA VAL A 438 -13.98 5.06 11.74
C VAL A 438 -14.31 4.12 10.58
N ILE A 439 -13.71 2.92 10.61
CA ILE A 439 -14.01 1.82 9.70
C ILE A 439 -14.52 0.64 10.55
N TRP A 440 -15.73 0.18 10.28
CA TRP A 440 -16.36 -0.95 10.99
C TRP A 440 -16.00 -2.30 10.34
N GLU A 441 -16.03 -3.38 11.11
CA GLU A 441 -15.79 -4.75 10.61
C GLU A 441 -16.89 -5.26 9.66
N VAL A 442 -18.03 -4.57 9.58
CA VAL A 442 -19.14 -4.87 8.66
C VAL A 442 -19.58 -3.60 7.92
N ASN A 443 -20.09 -3.76 6.69
CA ASN A 443 -20.58 -2.63 5.88
C ASN A 443 -22.06 -2.27 6.17
N SER A 444 -22.80 -3.17 6.81
CA SER A 444 -24.22 -3.02 7.16
C SER A 444 -24.60 -4.00 8.27
N VAL A 445 -25.75 -3.80 8.91
CA VAL A 445 -26.30 -4.74 9.91
C VAL A 445 -27.64 -5.28 9.43
N ASP A 446 -27.84 -6.60 9.53
CA ASP A 446 -29.14 -7.22 9.30
C ASP A 446 -30.08 -6.94 10.48
N THR A 447 -30.86 -5.86 10.35
CA THR A 447 -31.87 -5.45 11.33
C THR A 447 -33.18 -6.22 11.21
N SER A 448 -33.31 -7.20 10.30
CA SER A 448 -34.53 -8.02 10.21
C SER A 448 -34.75 -8.94 11.42
N LYS A 449 -33.69 -9.17 12.20
CA LYS A 449 -33.69 -10.02 13.41
C LYS A 449 -33.47 -9.15 14.65
N VAL A 450 -34.24 -9.45 15.69
CA VAL A 450 -34.08 -8.80 17.00
C VAL A 450 -32.84 -9.31 17.72
N GLY A 451 -32.22 -8.45 18.54
CA GLY A 451 -31.06 -8.81 19.34
C GLY A 451 -30.06 -7.67 19.50
N THR A 452 -28.99 -7.94 20.24
CA THR A 452 -27.89 -6.99 20.45
C THR A 452 -26.71 -7.37 19.57
N TYR A 453 -26.32 -6.44 18.69
CA TYR A 453 -25.21 -6.60 17.76
C TYR A 453 -24.01 -5.82 18.30
N VAL A 454 -22.89 -6.53 18.48
CA VAL A 454 -21.64 -5.98 18.99
C VAL A 454 -20.66 -5.92 17.83
N ILE A 455 -20.45 -4.74 17.27
CA ILE A 455 -19.69 -4.50 16.04
C ILE A 455 -18.42 -3.76 16.41
N LYS A 456 -17.25 -4.25 16.01
CA LYS A 456 -15.99 -3.55 16.30
C LYS A 456 -15.62 -2.59 15.18
N GLY A 457 -14.95 -1.51 15.55
CA GLY A 457 -14.48 -0.47 14.65
C GLY A 457 -13.03 -0.09 14.91
N ARG A 458 -12.32 0.30 13.85
CA ARG A 458 -10.98 0.87 13.89
C ARG A 458 -11.09 2.37 13.65
N VAL A 459 -10.49 3.16 14.54
CA VAL A 459 -10.44 4.63 14.43
C VAL A 459 -9.03 5.03 14.04
N ASN A 460 -8.87 5.91 13.06
CA ASN A 460 -7.55 6.36 12.65
C ASN A 460 -6.83 7.06 13.81
N GLY A 461 -5.54 6.77 14.00
CA GLY A 461 -4.75 7.27 15.14
C GLY A 461 -5.02 6.60 16.49
N TYR A 462 -5.98 5.66 16.62
CA TYR A 462 -6.27 4.93 17.86
C TYR A 462 -5.80 3.46 17.78
N THR A 463 -5.13 2.96 18.82
CA THR A 463 -4.53 1.61 18.81
C THR A 463 -5.49 0.49 19.23
N LYS A 464 -6.58 0.83 19.93
CA LYS A 464 -7.60 -0.13 20.38
C LYS A 464 -8.77 -0.17 19.40
N LEU A 465 -9.47 -1.30 19.36
CA LEU A 465 -10.79 -1.36 18.74
C LEU A 465 -11.80 -0.65 19.63
N ILE A 466 -12.76 0.02 19.00
CA ILE A 466 -13.97 0.50 19.66
C ILE A 466 -15.14 -0.43 19.35
N THR A 467 -16.20 -0.34 20.14
CA THR A 467 -17.42 -1.13 20.00
C THR A 467 -18.60 -0.22 19.64
N LEU A 468 -19.39 -0.61 18.64
CA LEU A 468 -20.77 -0.19 18.46
C LEU A 468 -21.68 -1.32 18.97
N THR A 469 -22.45 -1.02 20.02
CA THR A 469 -23.56 -1.86 20.49
C THR A 469 -24.85 -1.36 19.86
N LEU A 470 -25.34 -2.07 18.83
CA LEU A 470 -26.62 -1.79 18.18
C LEU A 470 -27.68 -2.76 18.72
N VAL A 471 -28.69 -2.24 19.42
CA VAL A 471 -29.84 -3.01 19.87
C VAL A 471 -30.93 -2.94 18.82
N VAL A 472 -31.28 -4.08 18.23
CA VAL A 472 -32.44 -4.24 17.35
C VAL A 472 -33.63 -4.70 18.18
N SER A 473 -34.52 -3.76 18.50
CA SER A 473 -35.75 -4.03 19.24
C SER A 473 -36.84 -4.61 18.32
N PRO A 474 -37.73 -5.50 18.80
CA PRO A 474 -38.85 -6.01 18.01
C PRO A 474 -39.70 -4.87 17.46
N LYS A 475 -40.21 -5.06 16.23
CA LYS A 475 -41.19 -4.14 15.66
C LYS A 475 -42.42 -4.12 16.58
N PRO A 476 -42.80 -2.98 17.18
CA PRO A 476 -43.95 -2.95 18.08
C PRO A 476 -45.20 -3.39 17.32
N VAL A 477 -46.02 -4.23 17.95
CA VAL A 477 -47.34 -4.55 17.42
C VAL A 477 -48.16 -3.27 17.45
N ALA A 478 -48.65 -2.82 16.29
CA ALA A 478 -49.24 -1.51 16.16
C ALA A 478 -50.56 -1.40 16.95
N LYS A 479 -50.51 -0.74 18.11
CA LYS A 479 -51.67 -0.43 18.95
C LYS A 479 -52.58 0.63 18.31
N TYR A 480 -52.01 1.46 17.45
CA TYR A 480 -52.68 2.57 16.76
C TYR A 480 -52.35 2.58 15.28
N LYS A 481 -53.34 2.95 14.46
CA LYS A 481 -53.21 3.23 13.03
C LYS A 481 -53.59 4.68 12.76
N ILE A 482 -52.82 5.39 11.95
CA ILE A 482 -53.02 6.82 11.68
C ILE A 482 -52.95 7.08 10.18
N CYS A 483 -53.91 7.85 9.64
CA CYS A 483 -53.86 8.34 8.28
C CYS A 483 -53.15 9.69 8.24
N ILE A 484 -52.11 9.81 7.43
CA ILE A 484 -51.47 11.08 7.07
C ILE A 484 -51.95 11.48 5.68
N ASP A 485 -52.43 12.71 5.56
CA ASP A 485 -52.93 13.28 4.31
C ASP A 485 -52.06 14.47 3.88
N PRO A 486 -51.08 14.27 2.98
CA PRO A 486 -50.36 15.39 2.40
C PRO A 486 -51.31 16.13 1.43
N GLY A 487 -51.66 17.36 1.77
CA GLY A 487 -52.58 18.20 1.00
C GLY A 487 -52.19 18.32 -0.48
N HIS A 488 -53.17 18.57 -1.35
CA HIS A 488 -52.98 18.75 -2.80
C HIS A 488 -52.26 17.56 -3.47
N GLY A 489 -51.66 17.74 -4.65
CA GLY A 489 -50.95 16.69 -5.39
C GLY A 489 -51.53 16.42 -6.78
N GLY A 490 -50.67 15.98 -7.70
CA GLY A 490 -51.01 15.82 -9.11
C GLY A 490 -51.32 17.17 -9.74
N TYR A 491 -52.56 17.32 -10.25
CA TYR A 491 -53.06 18.52 -10.92
C TYR A 491 -53.17 19.75 -10.00
N ASP A 492 -53.43 19.55 -8.71
CA ASP A 492 -53.56 20.62 -7.73
C ASP A 492 -52.19 20.91 -7.09
N SER A 493 -51.66 22.11 -7.30
CA SER A 493 -50.39 22.56 -6.70
C SER A 493 -50.50 22.95 -5.23
N GLY A 494 -51.72 23.21 -4.74
CA GLY A 494 -51.95 24.09 -3.60
C GLY A 494 -51.46 25.51 -3.87
N ALA A 495 -51.27 26.27 -2.80
CA ALA A 495 -50.70 27.60 -2.89
C ALA A 495 -49.28 27.58 -3.46
N VAL A 496 -48.93 28.65 -4.19
CA VAL A 496 -47.59 28.86 -4.75
C VAL A 496 -46.99 30.10 -4.09
N GLY A 497 -45.87 29.93 -3.40
CA GLY A 497 -45.13 31.02 -2.77
C GLY A 497 -44.50 31.96 -3.80
N PRO A 498 -44.14 33.21 -3.41
CA PRO A 498 -43.59 34.21 -4.31
C PRO A 498 -42.26 33.79 -4.98
N GLY A 499 -41.49 32.88 -4.37
CA GLY A 499 -40.30 32.24 -4.94
C GLY A 499 -40.59 30.95 -5.75
N GLY A 500 -41.85 30.70 -6.11
CA GLY A 500 -42.29 29.57 -6.95
C GLY A 500 -42.44 28.23 -6.23
N THR A 501 -42.31 28.20 -4.90
CA THR A 501 -42.44 26.96 -4.11
C THR A 501 -43.91 26.53 -4.05
N LYS A 502 -44.21 25.27 -4.39
CA LYS A 502 -45.58 24.74 -4.36
C LYS A 502 -45.84 24.05 -3.03
N GLU A 503 -46.98 24.34 -2.42
CA GLU A 503 -47.45 23.72 -1.19
C GLU A 503 -47.41 22.19 -1.27
N LYS A 504 -47.91 21.61 -2.38
CA LYS A 504 -47.99 20.15 -2.56
C LYS A 504 -46.66 19.41 -2.40
N ASP A 505 -45.53 20.07 -2.68
CA ASP A 505 -44.19 19.48 -2.62
C ASP A 505 -43.67 19.52 -1.18
N VAL A 506 -43.85 20.66 -0.49
CA VAL A 506 -43.47 20.84 0.92
C VAL A 506 -44.23 19.87 1.83
N VAL A 507 -45.57 19.81 1.69
CA VAL A 507 -46.41 19.01 2.58
C VAL A 507 -46.19 17.51 2.39
N LEU A 508 -45.82 17.08 1.18
CA LEU A 508 -45.41 15.69 0.91
C LEU A 508 -44.13 15.33 1.67
N GLN A 509 -43.08 16.18 1.60
CA GLN A 509 -41.82 15.91 2.30
C GLN A 509 -41.99 15.86 3.82
N VAL A 510 -42.77 16.80 4.39
CA VAL A 510 -43.10 16.78 5.83
C VAL A 510 -43.89 15.53 6.21
N SER A 511 -44.88 15.14 5.39
CA SER A 511 -45.72 13.96 5.65
C SER A 511 -44.93 12.65 5.61
N LEU A 512 -44.02 12.47 4.65
CA LEU A 512 -43.17 11.28 4.55
C LEU A 512 -42.22 11.16 5.77
N LYS A 513 -41.63 12.28 6.19
CA LYS A 513 -40.83 12.36 7.42
C LYS A 513 -41.67 12.01 8.66
N LEU A 514 -42.88 12.58 8.76
CA LEU A 514 -43.81 12.35 9.86
C LEU A 514 -44.16 10.86 9.97
N GLY A 515 -44.59 10.23 8.89
CA GLY A 515 -44.98 8.82 8.91
C GLY A 515 -43.81 7.88 9.16
N GLN A 516 -42.59 8.22 8.73
CA GLN A 516 -41.39 7.47 9.16
C GLN A 516 -41.19 7.56 10.68
N ILE A 517 -41.39 8.73 11.30
CA ILE A 517 -41.28 8.90 12.76
C ILE A 517 -42.37 8.10 13.47
N LEU A 518 -43.62 8.15 13.01
CA LEU A 518 -44.74 7.39 13.61
C LEU A 518 -44.53 5.87 13.47
N ALA A 519 -44.13 5.37 12.29
CA ALA A 519 -43.77 3.97 12.08
C ALA A 519 -42.61 3.53 13.01
N ASN A 520 -41.62 4.40 13.20
CA ASN A 520 -40.53 4.20 14.16
C ASN A 520 -40.95 4.31 15.63
N ASN A 521 -42.22 4.60 15.94
CA ASN A 521 -42.79 4.57 17.28
C ASN A 521 -43.91 3.51 17.39
N GLY A 522 -43.95 2.54 16.47
CA GLY A 522 -44.89 1.43 16.56
C GLY A 522 -46.33 1.78 16.16
N ILE A 523 -46.52 2.81 15.34
CA ILE A 523 -47.82 3.22 14.81
C ILE A 523 -47.93 2.73 13.36
N ASP A 524 -49.04 2.13 13.00
CA ASP A 524 -49.34 1.77 11.61
C ASP A 524 -49.73 3.05 10.84
N VAL A 525 -49.12 3.28 9.67
CA VAL A 525 -49.26 4.54 8.94
C VAL A 525 -49.87 4.30 7.58
N VAL A 526 -51.01 4.94 7.36
CA VAL A 526 -51.71 5.01 6.08
C VAL A 526 -51.45 6.38 5.47
N TYR A 527 -51.17 6.43 4.18
CA TYR A 527 -51.01 7.68 3.45
C TYR A 527 -52.13 7.82 2.42
N THR A 528 -52.70 9.02 2.25
CA THR A 528 -53.57 9.31 1.10
C THR A 528 -52.76 9.39 -0.21
N ARG A 529 -51.49 9.83 -0.12
CA ARG A 529 -50.48 9.74 -1.18
C ARG A 529 -49.07 9.67 -0.61
N THR A 530 -48.15 8.98 -1.30
CA THR A 530 -46.71 8.95 -0.99
C THR A 530 -45.84 9.58 -2.08
N SER A 531 -46.46 10.09 -3.16
CA SER A 531 -45.79 10.76 -4.27
C SER A 531 -46.68 11.87 -4.84
N ASP A 532 -46.26 12.49 -5.95
CA ASP A 532 -47.11 13.40 -6.75
C ASP A 532 -47.99 12.66 -7.78
N ASN A 533 -47.77 11.35 -7.98
CA ASN A 533 -48.72 10.49 -8.68
C ASN A 533 -49.84 10.10 -7.71
N VAL A 534 -51.04 10.62 -7.95
CA VAL A 534 -52.19 10.56 -7.02
C VAL A 534 -53.27 9.59 -7.49
N PRO A 535 -54.02 8.95 -6.57
CA PRO A 535 -55.05 7.97 -6.94
C PRO A 535 -56.39 8.60 -7.36
N TRP A 536 -56.58 9.92 -7.15
CA TRP A 536 -57.82 10.64 -7.47
C TRP A 536 -57.76 11.34 -8.83
N PRO A 537 -58.92 11.55 -9.49
CA PRO A 537 -59.01 12.32 -10.72
C PRO A 537 -58.81 13.83 -10.49
N ALA A 538 -58.69 14.58 -11.58
CA ALA A 538 -58.57 16.03 -11.59
C ALA A 538 -59.90 16.76 -11.29
N ASN A 539 -60.56 16.40 -10.20
CA ASN A 539 -61.82 16.98 -9.72
C ASN A 539 -61.75 17.16 -8.20
N LYS A 540 -61.92 18.40 -7.73
CA LYS A 540 -61.73 18.74 -6.32
C LYS A 540 -62.71 18.06 -5.37
N SER A 541 -63.96 17.83 -5.80
CA SER A 541 -64.96 17.16 -4.96
C SER A 541 -64.68 15.66 -4.82
N GLU A 542 -64.24 15.02 -5.91
CA GLU A 542 -63.91 13.59 -5.93
C GLU A 542 -62.60 13.32 -5.19
N GLU A 543 -61.59 14.19 -5.36
CA GLU A 543 -60.34 14.18 -4.59
C GLU A 543 -60.59 14.23 -3.08
N LEU A 544 -61.33 15.24 -2.61
CA LEU A 544 -61.57 15.44 -1.18
C LEU A 544 -62.37 14.28 -0.57
N LYS A 545 -63.30 13.70 -1.33
CA LYS A 545 -64.00 12.47 -0.91
C LYS A 545 -63.03 11.28 -0.84
N MET A 546 -62.18 11.08 -1.84
CA MET A 546 -61.27 9.93 -1.89
C MET A 546 -60.24 9.94 -0.74
N ARG A 547 -59.79 11.12 -0.29
CA ARG A 547 -58.93 11.26 0.90
C ARG A 547 -59.60 10.72 2.17
N CYS A 548 -60.88 11.06 2.39
CA CYS A 548 -61.68 10.47 3.48
C CYS A 548 -61.83 8.96 3.27
N ASP A 549 -62.27 8.53 2.08
CA ASP A 549 -62.50 7.10 1.77
C ASP A 549 -61.27 6.23 2.04
N ILE A 550 -60.04 6.72 1.78
CA ILE A 550 -58.79 6.01 2.08
C ILE A 550 -58.62 5.82 3.60
N SER A 551 -58.84 6.87 4.39
CA SER A 551 -58.76 6.86 5.85
C SER A 551 -59.79 5.92 6.46
N ASP A 552 -61.05 6.06 6.04
CA ASP A 552 -62.20 5.38 6.63
C ASP A 552 -62.20 3.89 6.27
N LYS A 553 -61.86 3.55 5.02
CA LYS A 553 -61.64 2.15 4.59
C LYS A 553 -60.51 1.47 5.35
N ALA A 554 -59.46 2.22 5.69
CA ALA A 554 -58.34 1.69 6.46
C ALA A 554 -58.64 1.54 7.97
N LYS A 555 -59.75 2.13 8.45
CA LYS A 555 -60.19 2.15 9.86
C LYS A 555 -59.12 2.68 10.79
N VAL A 556 -58.60 3.88 10.48
CA VAL A 556 -57.57 4.54 11.30
C VAL A 556 -58.16 5.08 12.60
N ASN A 557 -57.33 5.21 13.63
CA ASN A 557 -57.70 5.83 14.90
C ASN A 557 -57.69 7.36 14.85
N TYR A 558 -56.86 7.95 13.98
CA TYR A 558 -56.71 9.39 13.80
C TYR A 558 -56.38 9.74 12.34
N PHE A 559 -56.82 10.91 11.90
CA PHE A 559 -56.49 11.48 10.58
C PHE A 559 -55.80 12.84 10.74
N VAL A 560 -54.66 13.03 10.07
CA VAL A 560 -53.88 14.28 10.13
C VAL A 560 -53.55 14.75 8.72
N SER A 561 -54.18 15.83 8.29
CA SER A 561 -53.88 16.50 7.02
C SER A 561 -52.82 17.58 7.20
N ILE A 562 -51.89 17.71 6.25
CA ILE A 562 -50.75 18.62 6.31
C ILE A 562 -50.83 19.62 5.15
N HIS A 563 -50.81 20.91 5.49
CA HIS A 563 -51.00 22.06 4.58
C HIS A 563 -50.00 23.19 4.87
N ALA A 564 -49.84 24.12 3.93
CA ALA A 564 -49.04 25.33 4.11
C ALA A 564 -49.81 26.56 3.63
N ASN A 565 -50.51 27.18 4.57
CA ASN A 565 -51.42 28.31 4.46
C ASN A 565 -50.99 29.41 3.47
N SER A 566 -51.97 30.15 2.96
CA SER A 566 -51.72 31.28 2.08
C SER A 566 -52.75 32.38 2.31
N VAL A 567 -52.33 33.61 2.07
CA VAL A 567 -53.22 34.76 2.04
C VAL A 567 -52.75 35.77 0.99
N ASP A 568 -53.67 36.13 0.10
CA ASP A 568 -53.42 37.10 -0.97
C ASP A 568 -53.29 38.52 -0.41
N GLY A 569 -52.43 39.33 -1.04
CA GLY A 569 -52.22 40.73 -0.69
C GLY A 569 -51.59 41.00 0.70
N SER A 570 -51.32 39.97 1.51
CA SER A 570 -50.83 40.13 2.89
C SER A 570 -49.54 39.31 3.17
N PRO A 571 -48.43 39.57 2.46
CA PRO A 571 -47.21 38.75 2.48
C PRO A 571 -46.42 38.78 3.79
N SER A 572 -46.78 39.65 4.75
CA SER A 572 -46.22 39.65 6.11
C SER A 572 -46.91 38.67 7.06
N THR A 573 -48.04 38.08 6.66
CA THR A 573 -48.79 37.13 7.48
C THR A 573 -47.96 35.89 7.77
N SER A 574 -48.01 35.41 9.01
CA SER A 574 -47.24 34.25 9.45
C SER A 574 -47.91 33.61 10.67
N GLY A 575 -47.40 32.44 11.04
CA GLY A 575 -47.78 31.68 12.21
C GLY A 575 -48.45 30.36 11.89
N ILE A 576 -48.54 29.53 12.93
CA ILE A 576 -49.00 28.15 12.88
C ILE A 576 -50.45 28.11 13.34
N GLU A 577 -51.33 27.46 12.58
CA GLU A 577 -52.70 27.13 13.04
C GLU A 577 -53.02 25.65 12.81
N THR A 578 -53.86 25.08 13.67
CA THR A 578 -54.35 23.71 13.52
C THR A 578 -55.88 23.73 13.50
N LEU A 579 -56.44 23.22 12.42
CA LEU A 579 -57.86 23.18 12.14
C LEU A 579 -58.49 21.89 12.67
N TYR A 580 -59.74 21.98 13.10
CA TYR A 580 -60.60 20.84 13.42
C TYR A 580 -62.00 21.07 12.83
N GLY A 581 -62.71 19.96 12.59
CA GLY A 581 -64.02 19.96 11.94
C GLY A 581 -65.08 20.75 12.71
N ASP A 582 -65.89 21.51 11.99
CA ASP A 582 -67.05 22.16 12.58
C ASP A 582 -68.05 21.11 13.11
N ASN A 583 -68.50 21.29 14.35
CA ASN A 583 -69.26 20.32 15.15
C ASN A 583 -68.58 18.96 15.44
N ARG A 584 -67.24 18.85 15.26
CA ARG A 584 -66.44 17.67 15.64
C ARG A 584 -65.57 17.98 16.86
N THR A 585 -65.94 17.46 18.03
CA THR A 585 -65.21 17.67 19.29
C THR A 585 -64.15 16.61 19.57
N ASP A 586 -64.25 15.46 18.90
CA ASP A 586 -63.36 14.30 18.98
C ASP A 586 -61.94 14.61 18.44
N GLY A 587 -61.83 15.46 17.42
CA GLY A 587 -60.54 15.93 16.88
C GLY A 587 -59.82 16.99 17.73
N ILE A 588 -60.51 17.61 18.70
CA ILE A 588 -59.94 18.74 19.48
C ILE A 588 -58.67 18.36 20.27
N PRO A 589 -58.60 17.23 20.99
CA PRO A 589 -57.37 16.84 21.71
C PRO A 589 -56.17 16.65 20.79
N LEU A 590 -56.38 16.03 19.62
CA LEU A 590 -55.36 15.83 18.59
C LEU A 590 -54.83 17.18 18.08
N ALA A 591 -55.75 18.06 17.67
CA ALA A 591 -55.41 19.39 17.17
C ALA A 591 -54.69 20.23 18.23
N THR A 592 -55.13 20.17 19.50
CA THR A 592 -54.51 20.87 20.64
C THR A 592 -53.07 20.42 20.86
N ASN A 593 -52.84 19.10 20.91
CA ASN A 593 -51.51 18.57 21.16
C ASN A 593 -50.53 18.87 20.02
N ILE A 594 -50.99 18.78 18.76
CA ILE A 594 -50.17 19.15 17.59
C ILE A 594 -49.85 20.66 17.59
N GLN A 595 -50.84 21.53 17.81
CA GLN A 595 -50.62 22.97 17.87
C GLN A 595 -49.58 23.34 18.94
N ASN A 596 -49.73 22.81 20.15
CA ASN A 596 -48.82 23.09 21.27
C ASN A 596 -47.38 22.66 20.97
N GLU A 597 -47.19 21.46 20.41
CA GLU A 597 -45.85 20.97 20.03
C GLU A 597 -45.25 21.76 18.87
N MET A 598 -46.03 22.10 17.86
CA MET A 598 -45.58 22.91 16.72
C MET A 598 -45.14 24.31 17.19
N VAL A 599 -45.95 25.00 17.98
CA VAL A 599 -45.61 26.32 18.53
C VAL A 599 -44.34 26.25 19.40
N ALA A 600 -44.28 25.28 20.32
CA ALA A 600 -43.12 25.11 21.20
C ALA A 600 -41.82 24.76 20.45
N THR A 601 -41.90 24.01 19.36
CA THR A 601 -40.73 23.58 18.58
C THR A 601 -40.24 24.65 17.61
N MET A 602 -41.17 25.36 16.97
CA MET A 602 -40.84 26.27 15.86
C MET A 602 -40.65 27.72 16.33
N GLY A 603 -41.14 28.10 17.52
CA GLY A 603 -41.07 29.47 18.03
C GLY A 603 -41.83 30.51 17.19
N GLY A 604 -42.69 30.05 16.29
CA GLY A 604 -43.48 30.89 15.40
C GLY A 604 -44.66 31.55 16.12
N LYS A 605 -45.35 32.46 15.42
CA LYS A 605 -46.58 33.08 15.93
C LYS A 605 -47.64 32.00 16.13
N ASP A 606 -48.06 31.80 17.38
CA ASP A 606 -49.23 30.98 17.66
C ASP A 606 -50.50 31.67 17.14
N ARG A 607 -51.23 30.99 16.26
CA ARG A 607 -52.53 31.44 15.77
C ARG A 607 -53.68 30.63 16.40
N GLY A 608 -53.36 29.62 17.19
CA GLY A 608 -54.30 28.77 17.92
C GLY A 608 -55.12 27.86 17.01
N LEU A 609 -56.08 27.18 17.65
CA LEU A 609 -56.99 26.26 16.96
C LEU A 609 -58.06 27.00 16.15
N LYS A 610 -58.40 26.45 14.98
CA LYS A 610 -59.40 27.03 14.07
C LYS A 610 -60.53 26.02 13.81
N LYS A 611 -61.73 26.33 14.31
CA LYS A 611 -62.95 25.62 13.90
C LYS A 611 -63.25 25.94 12.43
N ARG A 612 -63.30 24.93 11.56
CA ARG A 612 -63.54 25.09 10.12
C ARG A 612 -64.30 23.91 9.54
N ALA A 613 -65.15 24.16 8.56
CA ALA A 613 -65.88 23.14 7.79
C ALA A 613 -65.07 22.62 6.58
N VAL A 614 -63.74 22.52 6.67
CA VAL A 614 -62.91 21.97 5.59
C VAL A 614 -63.23 20.49 5.41
N TYR A 615 -63.38 20.05 4.17
CA TYR A 615 -63.98 18.76 3.82
C TYR A 615 -63.36 17.57 4.58
N VAL A 616 -62.03 17.44 4.54
CA VAL A 616 -61.32 16.27 5.12
C VAL A 616 -61.39 16.19 6.65
N VAL A 617 -61.47 17.31 7.37
CA VAL A 617 -61.68 17.30 8.84
C VAL A 617 -63.16 17.29 9.25
N LYS A 618 -64.07 17.47 8.29
CA LYS A 618 -65.51 17.39 8.51
C LYS A 618 -66.05 15.96 8.29
N TRP A 619 -65.61 15.33 7.21
CA TRP A 619 -66.23 14.12 6.66
C TRP A 619 -65.43 12.81 6.83
N THR A 620 -64.19 12.86 7.29
CA THR A 620 -63.47 11.64 7.71
C THR A 620 -64.10 11.10 9.00
N ASP A 621 -64.36 9.80 9.08
CA ASP A 621 -64.97 9.17 10.27
C ASP A 621 -64.05 9.30 11.49
N ALA A 622 -62.75 9.08 11.31
CA ALA A 622 -61.76 9.17 12.38
C ALA A 622 -61.62 10.61 12.95
N PRO A 623 -61.34 10.75 14.26
CA PRO A 623 -60.96 12.03 14.85
C PRO A 623 -59.81 12.69 14.09
N SER A 624 -60.04 13.93 13.65
CA SER A 624 -59.24 14.55 12.59
C SER A 624 -58.73 15.95 12.92
N ALA A 625 -57.54 16.27 12.40
CA ALA A 625 -56.94 17.60 12.44
C ALA A 625 -56.30 17.94 11.08
N LEU A 626 -56.20 19.23 10.77
CA LEU A 626 -55.45 19.73 9.62
C LEU A 626 -54.45 20.78 10.10
N VAL A 627 -53.16 20.57 9.82
CA VAL A 627 -52.05 21.38 10.32
C VAL A 627 -51.60 22.35 9.23
N GLU A 628 -51.68 23.64 9.51
CA GLU A 628 -51.12 24.70 8.68
C GLU A 628 -49.72 25.04 9.18
N LEU A 629 -48.70 24.60 8.45
CA LEU A 629 -47.30 24.63 8.89
C LEU A 629 -46.77 26.06 9.13
N GLU A 630 -46.97 26.94 8.16
CA GLU A 630 -46.68 28.38 8.13
C GLU A 630 -47.37 28.95 6.87
N PHE A 631 -47.31 30.28 6.66
CA PHE A 631 -47.84 30.91 5.45
C PHE A 631 -46.84 30.87 4.29
N ILE A 632 -47.08 30.07 3.25
CA ILE A 632 -46.22 29.98 2.06
C ILE A 632 -46.23 31.26 1.22
N SER A 633 -47.26 32.11 1.33
CA SER A 633 -47.29 33.44 0.71
C SER A 633 -46.34 34.45 1.37
N ASN A 634 -45.72 34.12 2.51
CA ASN A 634 -44.73 34.95 3.18
C ASN A 634 -43.31 34.56 2.74
N PRO A 635 -42.53 35.46 2.09
CA PRO A 635 -41.22 35.13 1.56
C PRO A 635 -40.22 34.54 2.58
N GLU A 636 -40.25 34.99 3.84
CA GLU A 636 -39.35 34.47 4.87
C GLU A 636 -39.77 33.09 5.36
N LYS A 637 -41.07 32.78 5.32
CA LYS A 637 -41.59 31.46 5.67
C LYS A 637 -41.47 30.47 4.53
N GLU A 638 -41.65 30.91 3.29
CA GLU A 638 -41.36 30.10 2.10
C GLU A 638 -39.91 29.61 2.11
N LYS A 639 -38.92 30.49 2.38
CA LYS A 639 -37.51 30.10 2.53
C LYS A 639 -37.31 28.98 3.55
N LEU A 640 -37.99 29.05 4.69
CA LEU A 640 -37.92 28.04 5.75
C LEU A 640 -38.60 26.73 5.34
N LEU A 641 -39.82 26.79 4.80
CA LEU A 641 -40.60 25.63 4.35
C LEU A 641 -39.88 24.79 3.29
N LYS A 642 -38.93 25.37 2.54
CA LYS A 642 -38.06 24.67 1.59
C LYS A 642 -36.93 23.86 2.22
N THR A 643 -36.51 24.15 3.47
CA THR A 643 -35.31 23.50 4.02
C THR A 643 -35.62 22.12 4.63
N PRO A 644 -34.79 21.09 4.37
CA PRO A 644 -34.97 19.77 4.96
C PRO A 644 -35.02 19.78 6.49
N GLU A 645 -34.28 20.69 7.13
CA GLU A 645 -34.19 20.83 8.58
C GLU A 645 -35.48 21.40 9.18
N TYR A 646 -36.12 22.37 8.53
CA TYR A 646 -37.39 22.93 8.98
C TYR A 646 -38.51 21.90 8.81
N GLN A 647 -38.57 21.23 7.65
CA GLN A 647 -39.51 20.15 7.36
C GLN A 647 -39.38 19.00 8.38
N GLN A 648 -38.15 18.66 8.76
CA GLN A 648 -37.86 17.66 9.79
C GLN A 648 -38.39 18.09 11.17
N LYS A 649 -38.16 19.34 11.59
CA LYS A 649 -38.69 19.87 12.86
C LYS A 649 -40.22 19.87 12.90
N CYS A 650 -40.88 20.25 11.79
CA CYS A 650 -42.34 20.16 11.67
C CYS A 650 -42.82 18.71 11.86
N ALA A 651 -42.24 17.76 11.14
CA ALA A 651 -42.59 16.34 11.24
C ALA A 651 -42.42 15.79 12.66
N GLU A 652 -41.33 16.15 13.34
CA GLU A 652 -41.07 15.76 14.73
C GLU A 652 -42.06 16.37 15.73
N ALA A 653 -42.41 17.65 15.57
CA ALA A 653 -43.39 18.32 16.41
C ALA A 653 -44.80 17.73 16.24
N ILE A 654 -45.24 17.52 15.00
CA ILE A 654 -46.52 16.85 14.71
C ILE A 654 -46.52 15.43 15.28
N ALA A 655 -45.42 14.67 15.13
CA ALA A 655 -45.31 13.33 15.71
C ALA A 655 -45.44 13.34 17.23
N ARG A 656 -44.80 14.29 17.94
CA ARG A 656 -44.97 14.45 19.40
C ARG A 656 -46.41 14.78 19.79
N GLY A 657 -47.08 15.67 19.04
CA GLY A 657 -48.47 16.04 19.29
C GLY A 657 -49.43 14.86 19.09
N ILE A 658 -49.22 14.08 18.03
CA ILE A 658 -49.92 12.83 17.78
C ILE A 658 -49.69 11.84 18.94
N MET A 659 -48.43 11.56 19.30
CA MET A 659 -48.09 10.59 20.35
C MET A 659 -48.66 10.99 21.72
N LYS A 660 -48.71 12.28 22.06
CA LYS A 660 -49.39 12.81 23.27
C LYS A 660 -50.90 12.59 23.29
N THR A 661 -51.51 12.28 22.15
CA THR A 661 -52.95 12.01 22.01
C THR A 661 -53.29 10.52 22.15
N LEU A 662 -52.29 9.64 22.01
CA LEU A 662 -52.47 8.20 22.14
C LEU A 662 -52.58 7.81 23.63
N LYS A 663 -53.43 6.82 23.93
CA LYS A 663 -53.70 6.32 25.29
C LYS A 663 -53.07 4.95 25.57
#